data_AF-A0A9P5Y2T4-F1
#
_entry.id   AF-A0A9P5Y2T4-F1
#
_cell.length_a   1.000
_cell.length_b   1.000
_cell.length_c   1.000
_cell.angle_alpha   90.00
_cell.angle_beta   90.00
_cell.angle_gamma   90.00
#
_symmetry.space_group_name_H-M   'P 1'
#
loop_
_entity.id
_entity.type
_entity.pdbx_description
1 polymer ?
#
loop_
_entity_poly.entity_id
_entity_poly.type
_entity_poly.pdbx_seq_one_letter_code
_entity_poly.pdbx_strand_id
1 'polypeptide(L)'
;MEFFSQTYVALRGPTGAPQTAADTIGKLSDRLSPATLLADRRAAVLALKGLARDCKHDVGDRALPGLLEVLSNDAEVDAEIGKAVLETLNILCDVEEGLSTSKEVGFKHTDYVLANEKTVHILFALLGDSNFYTRLATLQYLSTLLQNRRQVVQSYFLKAPTGTGSVVSVLEDKREVIRNEAIMMVQGLISQSPDIQKVLAFEGAFEKLFNTVTQEGGVEGGAVANAALTCVDGLLRFNTSNQSYFRETPLPPVLCSLLLFPPSLQNRDSAPQEFALQFWDGQKQANATLVVGIIGMLIGTKGSSAQEASAFTRCLVEMALASNAPTPLKTQALRLLPSNLNFPLSEIVLTPYMPVPETNGEEWDRLEPASALDALTELALHGEYNGLESAKRIKEGLELRAAAVSVFENFVRKDEIKLAIVQAMLPTEDTGPSGVPMTPLLHALITPPSSTSSLDSASVTSTHLAALLFSHLLRSSPRAKSLARLITPPPASTHPEHGAGNFFVPADGAPPPPPPHPEFDDDEPPQTLLHILSENLSLSFLSRSRASTSDRESREWDRLVVGYLCLLSQWLWEDPESVRDFLDAGGFGVLVEPINQTSEVDSIVPALCAFLLGICYEFDREPGEITRTTIYPILSRLSVDTLVGRMARLREDDRFKAVGPDSVVLPYPSASYLQPSLKPETEDEGEIWFDWAFVDFWKSNYYTIQRGLSTEPDQLSSASGQNAETVMLVASLRDVIRNQSEEIERLQRQLKDRSSSQEDELIALKKQVDTLSSELQVSEERRRDTEKEQEDLLVLLDEVTSKRKRDKARLREAGQEVSEDEGDDDDDDDGNSE
;
A
#
# COMPACT_ATOMS: atom_id res chain seq x y z
N MET A 1 -62.98 -8.69 -8.48
CA MET A 1 -63.44 -10.05 -8.85
C MET A 1 -64.19 -10.08 -10.18
N GLU A 2 -65.09 -9.13 -10.46
CA GLU A 2 -65.85 -9.11 -11.74
C GLU A 2 -65.00 -8.81 -13.00
N PHE A 3 -63.96 -7.98 -12.91
CA PHE A 3 -63.11 -7.64 -14.08
C PHE A 3 -62.29 -8.83 -14.60
N PHE A 4 -61.63 -9.59 -13.71
CA PHE A 4 -60.94 -10.83 -14.08
C PHE A 4 -61.90 -11.85 -14.72
N SER A 5 -63.18 -11.86 -14.30
CA SER A 5 -64.21 -12.71 -14.92
C SER A 5 -64.55 -12.26 -16.35
N GLN A 6 -64.57 -10.94 -16.62
CA GLN A 6 -64.84 -10.41 -17.96
C GLN A 6 -63.67 -10.65 -18.93
N THR A 7 -62.42 -10.48 -18.48
CA THR A 7 -61.25 -10.81 -19.30
C THR A 7 -61.19 -12.32 -19.60
N TYR A 8 -61.52 -13.16 -18.62
CA TYR A 8 -61.57 -14.61 -18.79
C TYR A 8 -62.70 -15.07 -19.74
N VAL A 9 -63.86 -14.40 -19.71
CA VAL A 9 -64.97 -14.65 -20.65
C VAL A 9 -64.61 -14.18 -22.07
N ALA A 10 -63.93 -13.05 -22.24
CA ALA A 10 -63.49 -12.55 -23.54
C ALA A 10 -62.36 -13.40 -24.17
N LEU A 11 -61.62 -14.16 -23.35
CA LEU A 11 -60.63 -15.11 -23.82
C LEU A 11 -61.27 -16.42 -24.29
N ARG A 12 -62.42 -16.85 -23.77
CA ARG A 12 -63.11 -18.06 -24.29
C ARG A 12 -63.56 -17.85 -25.74
N GLY A 13 -63.20 -18.78 -26.63
CA GLY A 13 -63.70 -18.80 -28.01
C GLY A 13 -65.22 -18.99 -28.07
N PRO A 14 -65.86 -18.84 -29.25
CA PRO A 14 -67.31 -18.93 -29.42
C PRO A 14 -67.92 -20.28 -28.96
N THR A 15 -67.10 -21.30 -28.71
CA THR A 15 -67.49 -22.64 -28.27
C THR A 15 -67.22 -22.93 -26.78
N GLY A 16 -66.65 -21.99 -26.01
CA GLY A 16 -66.39 -22.17 -24.58
C GLY A 16 -65.28 -23.17 -24.21
N ALA A 17 -64.52 -23.68 -25.19
CA ALA A 17 -63.41 -24.60 -24.98
C ALA A 17 -62.20 -23.92 -24.28
N PRO A 18 -61.41 -24.65 -23.46
CA PRO A 18 -60.17 -24.13 -22.88
C PRO A 18 -59.20 -23.71 -23.99
N GLN A 19 -58.75 -22.45 -23.95
CA GLN A 19 -57.78 -21.95 -24.92
C GLN A 19 -56.38 -22.48 -24.59
N THR A 20 -55.57 -22.71 -25.63
CA THR A 20 -54.14 -23.00 -25.43
C THR A 20 -53.41 -21.74 -24.93
N ALA A 21 -52.28 -21.92 -24.27
CA ALA A 21 -51.44 -20.80 -23.84
C ALA A 21 -51.03 -19.92 -25.04
N ALA A 22 -50.63 -20.54 -26.15
CA ALA A 22 -50.26 -19.85 -27.38
C ALA A 22 -51.40 -18.99 -27.97
N ASP A 23 -52.64 -19.50 -28.02
CA ASP A 23 -53.80 -18.75 -28.52
C ASP A 23 -54.14 -17.56 -27.61
N THR A 24 -54.02 -17.78 -26.30
CA THR A 24 -54.24 -16.74 -25.28
C THR A 24 -53.20 -15.63 -25.43
N ILE A 25 -51.91 -15.98 -25.55
CA ILE A 25 -50.81 -15.04 -25.77
C ILE A 25 -51.01 -14.26 -27.07
N GLY A 26 -51.42 -14.93 -28.16
CA GLY A 26 -51.71 -14.26 -29.43
C GLY A 26 -52.77 -13.17 -29.29
N LYS A 27 -53.93 -13.49 -28.69
CA LYS A 27 -55.00 -12.51 -28.45
C LYS A 27 -54.58 -11.36 -27.53
N LEU A 28 -53.73 -11.62 -26.55
CA LEU A 28 -53.20 -10.59 -25.66
C LEU A 28 -52.19 -9.69 -26.40
N SER A 29 -51.37 -10.25 -27.28
CA SER A 29 -50.45 -9.51 -28.14
C SER A 29 -51.19 -8.56 -29.09
N ASP A 30 -52.26 -9.02 -29.74
CA ASP A 30 -53.09 -8.18 -30.61
C ASP A 30 -53.65 -6.95 -29.87
N ARG A 31 -53.91 -7.08 -28.56
CA ARG A 31 -54.42 -5.99 -27.72
C ARG A 31 -53.37 -4.93 -27.39
N LEU A 32 -52.08 -5.18 -27.62
CA LEU A 32 -51.00 -4.21 -27.37
C LEU A 32 -50.95 -3.08 -28.42
N SER A 33 -51.70 -3.21 -29.51
CA SER A 33 -51.74 -2.21 -30.58
C SER A 33 -52.09 -0.81 -30.06
N PRO A 34 -51.47 0.27 -30.59
CA PRO A 34 -51.80 1.64 -30.21
C PRO A 34 -53.28 2.03 -30.41
N ALA A 35 -54.01 1.29 -31.27
CA ALA A 35 -55.43 1.52 -31.56
C ALA A 35 -56.39 1.04 -30.45
N THR A 36 -55.93 0.24 -29.49
CA THR A 36 -56.74 -0.21 -28.36
C THR A 36 -56.81 0.86 -27.27
N LEU A 37 -57.71 0.71 -26.28
CA LEU A 37 -57.77 1.63 -25.14
C LEU A 37 -56.61 1.33 -24.18
N LEU A 38 -56.03 2.38 -23.57
CA LEU A 38 -54.93 2.25 -22.60
C LEU A 38 -55.22 1.24 -21.48
N ALA A 39 -56.45 1.26 -20.95
CA ALA A 39 -56.89 0.32 -19.93
C ALA A 39 -56.85 -1.15 -20.39
N ASP A 40 -57.20 -1.40 -21.67
CA ASP A 40 -57.17 -2.73 -22.27
C ASP A 40 -55.74 -3.18 -22.57
N ARG A 41 -54.87 -2.25 -23.03
CA ARG A 41 -53.42 -2.52 -23.17
C ARG A 41 -52.81 -2.90 -21.83
N ARG A 42 -53.07 -2.11 -20.79
CA ARG A 42 -52.56 -2.35 -19.43
C ARG A 42 -53.00 -3.71 -18.90
N ALA A 43 -54.27 -4.07 -19.07
CA ALA A 43 -54.76 -5.39 -18.70
C ALA A 43 -54.08 -6.52 -19.49
N ALA A 44 -53.82 -6.31 -20.79
CA ALA A 44 -53.12 -7.27 -21.62
C ALA A 44 -51.66 -7.46 -21.18
N VAL A 45 -50.93 -6.38 -20.89
CA VAL A 45 -49.55 -6.43 -20.38
C VAL A 45 -49.49 -7.17 -19.04
N LEU A 46 -50.40 -6.88 -18.10
CA LEU A 46 -50.44 -7.59 -16.81
C LEU A 46 -50.71 -9.09 -16.95
N ALA A 47 -51.57 -9.48 -17.90
CA ALA A 47 -51.82 -10.89 -18.19
C ALA A 47 -50.58 -11.55 -18.82
N LEU A 48 -49.90 -10.88 -19.77
CA LEU A 48 -48.67 -11.36 -20.38
C LEU A 48 -47.53 -11.48 -19.35
N LYS A 49 -47.42 -10.56 -18.39
CA LYS A 49 -46.47 -10.64 -17.28
C LYS A 49 -46.62 -11.94 -16.49
N GLY A 50 -47.87 -12.32 -16.18
CA GLY A 50 -48.16 -13.58 -15.48
C GLY A 50 -47.73 -14.80 -16.30
N LEU A 51 -48.04 -14.80 -17.59
CA LEU A 51 -47.68 -15.88 -18.51
C LEU A 51 -46.18 -15.96 -18.81
N ALA A 52 -45.44 -14.85 -18.73
CA ALA A 52 -44.01 -14.81 -19.05
C ALA A 52 -43.15 -15.69 -18.13
N ARG A 53 -43.63 -15.99 -16.91
CA ARG A 53 -42.94 -16.86 -15.95
C ARG A 53 -42.94 -18.33 -16.40
N ASP A 54 -44.09 -18.81 -16.87
CA ASP A 54 -44.29 -20.22 -17.23
C ASP A 54 -44.12 -20.47 -18.74
N CYS A 55 -44.37 -19.46 -19.57
CA CYS A 55 -44.40 -19.54 -21.03
C CYS A 55 -43.46 -18.50 -21.68
N LYS A 56 -42.27 -18.30 -21.08
CA LYS A 56 -41.28 -17.29 -21.48
C LYS A 56 -40.99 -17.26 -22.99
N HIS A 57 -40.76 -18.43 -23.58
CA HIS A 57 -40.49 -18.58 -25.02
C HIS A 57 -41.66 -18.07 -25.88
N ASP A 58 -42.89 -18.53 -25.60
CA ASP A 58 -44.07 -18.21 -26.40
C ASP A 58 -44.48 -16.74 -26.28
N VAL A 59 -44.35 -16.17 -25.07
CA VAL A 59 -44.61 -14.76 -24.83
C VAL A 59 -43.60 -13.89 -25.58
N GLY A 60 -42.31 -14.23 -25.52
CA GLY A 60 -41.28 -13.49 -26.24
C GLY A 60 -41.42 -13.57 -27.76
N ASP A 61 -41.72 -14.75 -28.31
CA ASP A 61 -41.89 -14.91 -29.76
C ASP A 61 -43.11 -14.15 -30.32
N ARG A 62 -44.18 -13.95 -29.53
CA ARG A 62 -45.44 -13.36 -30.01
C ARG A 62 -45.73 -11.94 -29.54
N ALA A 63 -45.27 -11.55 -28.36
CA ALA A 63 -45.68 -10.29 -27.72
C ALA A 63 -44.55 -9.26 -27.60
N LEU A 64 -43.28 -9.65 -27.74
CA LEU A 64 -42.13 -8.75 -27.58
C LEU A 64 -42.19 -7.49 -28.46
N PRO A 65 -42.59 -7.55 -29.76
CA PRO A 65 -42.72 -6.33 -30.57
C PRO A 65 -43.76 -5.35 -30.01
N GLY A 66 -44.94 -5.85 -29.63
CA GLY A 66 -46.01 -5.03 -29.05
C GLY A 66 -45.65 -4.49 -27.67
N LEU A 67 -44.91 -5.24 -26.86
CA LEU A 67 -44.40 -4.77 -25.57
C LEU A 67 -43.41 -3.60 -25.75
N LEU A 68 -42.55 -3.64 -26.78
CA LEU A 68 -41.65 -2.53 -27.08
C LEU A 68 -42.38 -1.28 -27.61
N GLU A 69 -43.49 -1.46 -28.34
CA GLU A 69 -44.37 -0.34 -28.72
C GLU A 69 -45.05 0.28 -27.50
N VAL A 70 -45.57 -0.53 -26.58
CA VAL A 70 -46.16 -0.04 -25.31
C VAL A 70 -45.13 0.69 -24.47
N LEU A 71 -43.91 0.15 -24.36
CA LEU A 71 -42.79 0.84 -23.69
C LEU A 71 -42.51 2.21 -24.34
N SER A 72 -42.55 2.30 -25.67
CA SER A 72 -42.26 3.54 -26.39
C SER A 72 -43.35 4.59 -26.28
N ASN A 73 -44.62 4.18 -26.24
CA ASN A 73 -45.75 5.09 -26.40
C ASN A 73 -46.47 5.41 -25.08
N ASP A 74 -46.47 4.47 -24.14
CA ASP A 74 -47.32 4.55 -22.94
C ASP A 74 -46.54 4.68 -21.63
N ALA A 75 -45.29 4.20 -21.57
CA ALA A 75 -44.57 4.08 -20.30
C ALA A 75 -44.27 5.42 -19.61
N GLU A 76 -44.02 6.48 -20.38
CA GLU A 76 -43.84 7.84 -19.85
C GLU A 76 -45.17 8.49 -19.47
N VAL A 77 -46.28 8.06 -20.09
CA VAL A 77 -47.60 8.67 -19.94
C VAL A 77 -48.37 8.09 -18.75
N ASP A 78 -48.27 6.77 -18.52
CA ASP A 78 -48.96 6.06 -17.44
C ASP A 78 -48.00 5.12 -16.71
N ALA A 79 -47.77 5.42 -15.43
CA ALA A 79 -46.81 4.67 -14.62
C ALA A 79 -47.24 3.22 -14.34
N GLU A 80 -48.54 2.91 -14.34
CA GLU A 80 -49.02 1.54 -14.08
C GLU A 80 -48.70 0.61 -15.25
N ILE A 81 -48.97 1.04 -16.49
CA ILE A 81 -48.58 0.27 -17.68
C ILE A 81 -47.07 0.31 -17.91
N GLY A 82 -46.40 1.44 -17.63
CA GLY A 82 -44.95 1.58 -17.70
C GLY A 82 -44.23 0.57 -16.81
N LYS A 83 -44.63 0.50 -15.53
CA LYS A 83 -44.14 -0.53 -14.61
C LYS A 83 -44.42 -1.95 -15.15
N ALA A 84 -45.65 -2.23 -15.56
CA ALA A 84 -46.04 -3.56 -15.99
C ALA A 84 -45.25 -4.04 -17.22
N VAL A 85 -45.00 -3.15 -18.19
CA VAL A 85 -44.25 -3.51 -19.40
C VAL A 85 -42.77 -3.73 -19.10
N LEU A 86 -42.16 -2.88 -18.26
CA LEU A 86 -40.77 -3.04 -17.83
C LEU A 86 -40.55 -4.35 -17.07
N GLU A 87 -41.43 -4.69 -16.12
CA GLU A 87 -41.33 -5.95 -15.38
C GLU A 87 -41.54 -7.17 -16.29
N THR A 88 -42.43 -7.07 -17.28
CA THR A 88 -42.65 -8.14 -18.26
C THR A 88 -41.41 -8.36 -19.12
N LEU A 89 -40.83 -7.29 -19.65
CA LEU A 89 -39.61 -7.34 -20.45
C LEU A 89 -38.42 -7.86 -19.63
N ASN A 90 -38.33 -7.48 -18.36
CA ASN A 90 -37.31 -7.99 -17.45
C ASN A 90 -37.40 -9.51 -17.30
N ILE A 91 -38.60 -10.06 -17.03
CA ILE A 91 -38.82 -11.52 -16.94
C ILE A 91 -38.43 -12.23 -18.25
N LEU A 92 -38.73 -11.62 -19.40
CA LEU A 92 -38.40 -12.20 -20.71
C LEU A 92 -36.89 -12.22 -20.99
N CYS A 93 -36.14 -11.24 -20.47
CA CYS A 93 -34.70 -11.10 -20.72
C CYS A 93 -33.83 -11.70 -19.61
N ASP A 94 -34.36 -11.98 -18.43
CA ASP A 94 -33.61 -12.53 -17.29
C ASP A 94 -32.89 -13.85 -17.63
N VAL A 95 -31.71 -14.08 -17.04
CA VAL A 95 -30.87 -15.27 -17.25
C VAL A 95 -30.35 -15.87 -15.93
N GLU A 96 -30.67 -15.31 -14.77
CA GLU A 96 -30.02 -15.69 -13.51
C GLU A 96 -30.42 -17.09 -13.03
N GLU A 97 -31.72 -17.41 -12.99
CA GLU A 97 -32.24 -18.61 -12.32
C GLU A 97 -32.74 -19.74 -13.26
N GLY A 98 -32.49 -19.63 -14.56
CA GLY A 98 -33.02 -20.57 -15.56
C GLY A 98 -32.17 -21.82 -15.83
N LEU A 99 -32.82 -22.94 -16.22
CA LEU A 99 -32.18 -24.02 -16.97
C LEU A 99 -31.44 -23.46 -18.21
N SER A 100 -30.43 -24.16 -18.74
CA SER A 100 -29.63 -23.70 -19.89
C SER A 100 -30.47 -23.19 -21.07
N THR A 101 -31.56 -23.90 -21.39
CA THR A 101 -32.52 -23.51 -22.44
C THR A 101 -33.28 -22.21 -22.14
N SER A 102 -33.64 -21.96 -20.88
CA SER A 102 -34.29 -20.70 -20.46
C SER A 102 -33.33 -19.51 -20.54
N LYS A 103 -32.03 -19.75 -20.30
CA LYS A 103 -30.98 -18.72 -20.45
C LYS A 103 -30.77 -18.35 -21.92
N GLU A 104 -30.71 -19.34 -22.81
CA GLU A 104 -30.63 -19.11 -24.26
C GLU A 104 -31.80 -18.26 -24.78
N VAL A 105 -33.00 -18.53 -24.28
CA VAL A 105 -34.20 -17.74 -24.59
C VAL A 105 -34.09 -16.29 -24.06
N GLY A 106 -33.58 -16.09 -22.84
CA GLY A 106 -33.32 -14.75 -22.29
C GLY A 106 -32.31 -13.94 -23.13
N PHE A 107 -31.23 -14.57 -23.59
CA PHE A 107 -30.28 -13.94 -24.51
C PHE A 107 -30.91 -13.62 -25.86
N LYS A 108 -31.69 -14.55 -26.44
CA LYS A 108 -32.42 -14.33 -27.70
C LYS A 108 -33.34 -13.10 -27.62
N HIS A 109 -34.10 -12.97 -26.53
CA HIS A 109 -34.95 -11.80 -26.32
C HIS A 109 -34.15 -10.52 -26.12
N THR A 110 -33.05 -10.59 -25.36
CA THR A 110 -32.14 -9.45 -25.19
C THR A 110 -31.58 -8.97 -26.54
N ASP A 111 -31.15 -9.89 -27.40
CA ASP A 111 -30.64 -9.57 -28.73
C ASP A 111 -31.71 -8.91 -29.62
N TYR A 112 -32.96 -9.34 -29.49
CA TYR A 112 -34.08 -8.69 -30.17
C TYR A 112 -34.34 -7.26 -29.64
N VAL A 113 -34.37 -7.09 -28.32
CA VAL A 113 -34.56 -5.79 -27.66
C VAL A 113 -33.47 -4.80 -28.04
N LEU A 114 -32.22 -5.28 -28.15
CA LEU A 114 -31.03 -4.50 -28.46
C LEU A 114 -30.70 -4.46 -29.96
N ALA A 115 -31.63 -4.86 -30.83
CA ALA A 115 -31.44 -4.76 -32.28
C ALA A 115 -31.24 -3.30 -32.75
N ASN A 116 -31.70 -2.32 -31.96
CA ASN A 116 -31.46 -0.90 -32.19
C ASN A 116 -31.38 -0.13 -30.86
N GLU A 117 -30.94 1.13 -30.94
CA GLU A 117 -30.70 2.00 -29.79
C GLU A 117 -31.97 2.60 -29.15
N LYS A 118 -33.12 2.53 -29.83
CA LYS A 118 -34.37 3.21 -29.41
C LYS A 118 -34.81 2.78 -28.02
N THR A 119 -34.86 1.46 -27.76
CA THR A 119 -35.30 0.94 -26.47
C THR A 119 -34.40 1.44 -25.35
N VAL A 120 -33.08 1.35 -25.52
CA VAL A 120 -32.12 1.79 -24.50
C VAL A 120 -32.19 3.29 -24.25
N HIS A 121 -32.35 4.10 -25.31
CA HIS A 121 -32.55 5.55 -25.17
C HIS A 121 -33.82 5.88 -24.35
N ILE A 122 -34.93 5.16 -24.59
CA ILE A 122 -36.17 5.32 -23.83
C ILE A 122 -35.95 4.93 -22.36
N LEU A 123 -35.27 3.82 -22.08
CA LEU A 123 -34.98 3.41 -20.71
C LEU A 123 -34.19 4.49 -19.95
N PHE A 124 -33.15 5.05 -20.57
CA PHE A 124 -32.42 6.16 -19.94
C PHE A 124 -33.24 7.45 -19.80
N ALA A 125 -34.18 7.72 -20.71
CA ALA A 125 -35.12 8.83 -20.56
C ALA A 125 -36.10 8.61 -19.38
N LEU A 126 -36.61 7.39 -19.21
CA LEU A 126 -37.54 7.03 -18.12
C LEU A 126 -36.91 7.12 -16.73
N LEU A 127 -35.58 7.03 -16.60
CA LEU A 127 -34.89 7.34 -15.35
C LEU A 127 -35.11 8.80 -14.90
N GLY A 128 -35.38 9.72 -15.83
CA GLY A 128 -35.73 11.10 -15.55
C GLY A 128 -37.11 11.28 -14.89
N ASP A 129 -38.06 10.36 -15.09
CA ASP A 129 -39.43 10.44 -14.54
C ASP A 129 -39.42 10.40 -13.01
N SER A 130 -40.17 11.24 -12.32
CA SER A 130 -40.29 11.24 -10.85
C SER A 130 -40.95 10.00 -10.23
N ASN A 131 -41.68 9.19 -11.01
CA ASN A 131 -42.42 8.04 -10.49
C ASN A 131 -41.50 6.94 -9.93
N PHE A 132 -41.76 6.54 -8.68
CA PHE A 132 -40.97 5.53 -7.98
C PHE A 132 -40.92 4.18 -8.71
N TYR A 133 -42.08 3.64 -9.11
CA TYR A 133 -42.14 2.29 -9.66
C TYR A 133 -41.58 2.20 -11.07
N THR A 134 -41.80 3.24 -11.89
CA THR A 134 -41.21 3.34 -13.23
C THR A 134 -39.69 3.38 -13.15
N ARG A 135 -39.11 4.23 -12.29
CA ARG A 135 -37.66 4.29 -12.07
C ARG A 135 -37.10 2.94 -11.63
N LEU A 136 -37.67 2.34 -10.60
CA LEU A 136 -37.15 1.08 -10.05
C LEU A 136 -37.17 -0.04 -11.10
N ALA A 137 -38.29 -0.22 -11.79
CA ALA A 137 -38.41 -1.23 -12.84
C ALA A 137 -37.47 -0.95 -14.03
N THR A 138 -37.22 0.32 -14.33
CA THR A 138 -36.28 0.73 -15.39
C THR A 138 -34.84 0.40 -15.01
N LEU A 139 -34.42 0.71 -13.78
CA LEU A 139 -33.09 0.38 -13.26
C LEU A 139 -32.84 -1.13 -13.26
N GLN A 140 -33.78 -1.90 -12.73
CA GLN A 140 -33.69 -3.37 -12.71
C GLN A 140 -33.58 -3.95 -14.12
N TYR A 141 -34.39 -3.43 -15.06
CA TYR A 141 -34.33 -3.91 -16.43
C TYR A 141 -33.03 -3.52 -17.14
N LEU A 142 -32.51 -2.31 -16.93
CA LEU A 142 -31.19 -1.89 -17.42
C LEU A 142 -30.08 -2.77 -16.86
N SER A 143 -30.12 -3.12 -15.57
CA SER A 143 -29.16 -4.03 -14.94
C SER A 143 -29.15 -5.41 -15.63
N THR A 144 -30.32 -5.98 -15.92
CA THR A 144 -30.45 -7.25 -16.68
C THR A 144 -29.86 -7.14 -18.09
N LEU A 145 -30.15 -6.05 -18.81
CA LEU A 145 -29.59 -5.84 -20.15
C LEU A 145 -28.06 -5.66 -20.12
N LEU A 146 -27.53 -4.95 -19.11
CA LEU A 146 -26.08 -4.78 -18.90
C LEU A 146 -25.40 -6.10 -18.54
N GLN A 147 -26.05 -6.98 -17.77
CA GLN A 147 -25.53 -8.32 -17.48
C GLN A 147 -25.47 -9.17 -18.75
N ASN A 148 -26.48 -9.09 -19.61
CA ASN A 148 -26.58 -9.93 -20.80
C ASN A 148 -25.71 -9.46 -21.98
N ARG A 149 -25.69 -8.15 -22.25
CA ARG A 149 -25.08 -7.53 -23.44
C ARG A 149 -24.47 -6.16 -23.12
N ARG A 150 -23.62 -6.11 -22.10
CA ARG A 150 -22.98 -4.88 -21.59
C ARG A 150 -22.48 -3.93 -22.67
N GLN A 151 -21.63 -4.41 -23.58
CA GLN A 151 -20.97 -3.58 -24.59
C GLN A 151 -21.98 -2.89 -25.53
N VAL A 152 -23.09 -3.56 -25.87
CA VAL A 152 -24.12 -3.00 -26.75
C VAL A 152 -24.88 -1.90 -26.03
N VAL A 153 -25.32 -2.15 -24.78
CA VAL A 153 -26.00 -1.15 -23.94
C VAL A 153 -25.11 0.06 -23.69
N GLN A 154 -23.83 -0.15 -23.37
CA GLN A 154 -22.84 0.91 -23.21
C GLN A 154 -22.67 1.76 -24.48
N SER A 155 -22.65 1.12 -25.66
CA SER A 155 -22.53 1.83 -26.94
C SER A 155 -23.75 2.72 -27.25
N TYR A 156 -24.93 2.32 -26.79
CA TYR A 156 -26.16 3.10 -26.92
C TYR A 156 -26.27 4.19 -25.84
N PHE A 157 -25.81 3.92 -24.62
CA PHE A 157 -25.71 4.95 -23.57
C PHE A 157 -24.90 6.17 -24.03
N LEU A 158 -23.74 5.95 -24.67
CA LEU A 158 -22.88 7.03 -25.17
C LEU A 158 -23.54 7.90 -26.26
N LYS A 159 -24.62 7.43 -26.88
CA LYS A 159 -25.40 8.16 -27.90
C LYS A 159 -26.71 8.72 -27.36
N ALA A 160 -27.12 8.34 -26.15
CA ALA A 160 -28.39 8.72 -25.56
C ALA A 160 -28.38 10.21 -25.17
N PRO A 161 -29.25 11.07 -25.73
CA PRO A 161 -29.18 12.52 -25.52
C PRO A 161 -29.30 12.97 -24.05
N THR A 162 -30.07 12.23 -23.24
CA THR A 162 -30.30 12.53 -21.82
C THR A 162 -29.69 11.49 -20.88
N GLY A 163 -28.93 10.53 -21.42
CA GLY A 163 -28.46 9.35 -20.68
C GLY A 163 -27.66 9.70 -19.43
N THR A 164 -26.60 10.49 -19.60
CA THR A 164 -25.70 10.86 -18.50
C THR A 164 -26.43 11.61 -17.39
N GLY A 165 -27.17 12.67 -17.74
CA GLY A 165 -27.89 13.49 -16.74
C GLY A 165 -28.95 12.69 -15.99
N SER A 166 -29.68 11.79 -16.67
CA SER A 166 -30.64 10.90 -16.01
C SER A 166 -29.98 9.94 -15.03
N VAL A 167 -28.82 9.36 -15.39
CA VAL A 167 -28.08 8.44 -14.50
C VAL A 167 -27.56 9.17 -13.27
N VAL A 168 -27.00 10.36 -13.41
CA VAL A 168 -26.54 11.16 -12.26
C VAL A 168 -27.71 11.59 -11.37
N SER A 169 -28.84 11.96 -11.96
CA SER A 169 -30.06 12.34 -11.22
C SER A 169 -30.57 11.21 -10.31
N VAL A 170 -30.57 9.95 -10.77
CA VAL A 170 -31.01 8.82 -9.94
C VAL A 170 -30.00 8.41 -8.87
N LEU A 171 -28.72 8.76 -9.00
CA LEU A 171 -27.72 8.62 -7.93
C LEU A 171 -27.97 9.58 -6.76
N GLU A 172 -28.73 10.66 -6.97
CA GLU A 172 -29.13 11.62 -5.92
C GLU A 172 -30.58 11.42 -5.45
N ASP A 173 -31.21 10.30 -5.82
CA ASP A 173 -32.59 10.06 -5.42
C ASP A 173 -32.70 9.95 -3.89
N LYS A 174 -33.62 10.73 -3.30
CA LYS A 174 -33.86 10.72 -1.84
C LYS A 174 -34.40 9.38 -1.33
N ARG A 175 -34.94 8.54 -2.23
CA ARG A 175 -35.50 7.24 -1.90
C ARG A 175 -34.39 6.22 -2.00
N GLU A 176 -33.92 5.71 -0.86
CA GLU A 176 -32.79 4.78 -0.75
C GLU A 176 -32.89 3.59 -1.71
N VAL A 177 -34.09 3.01 -1.87
CA VAL A 177 -34.32 1.88 -2.80
C VAL A 177 -33.92 2.23 -4.24
N ILE A 178 -34.25 3.43 -4.71
CA ILE A 178 -33.90 3.88 -6.08
C ILE A 178 -32.41 4.16 -6.16
N ARG A 179 -31.87 4.90 -5.20
CA ARG A 179 -30.45 5.27 -5.15
C ARG A 179 -29.55 4.03 -5.13
N ASN A 180 -29.87 3.04 -4.30
CA ASN A 180 -29.09 1.83 -4.14
C ASN A 180 -29.14 0.97 -5.42
N GLU A 181 -30.31 0.83 -6.05
CA GLU A 181 -30.44 0.16 -7.35
C GLU A 181 -29.69 0.90 -8.46
N ALA A 182 -29.69 2.24 -8.43
CA ALA A 182 -28.93 3.06 -9.37
C ALA A 182 -27.42 2.84 -9.25
N ILE A 183 -26.89 2.75 -8.03
CA ILE A 183 -25.47 2.43 -7.79
C ILE A 183 -25.13 1.07 -8.41
N MET A 184 -25.96 0.05 -8.22
CA MET A 184 -25.75 -1.28 -8.82
C MET A 184 -25.76 -1.24 -10.35
N MET A 185 -26.73 -0.55 -10.96
CA MET A 185 -26.79 -0.38 -12.40
C MET A 185 -25.55 0.36 -12.94
N VAL A 186 -25.09 1.40 -12.24
CA VAL A 186 -23.89 2.16 -12.60
C VAL A 186 -22.62 1.29 -12.56
N GLN A 187 -22.48 0.37 -11.60
CA GLN A 187 -21.35 -0.59 -11.60
C GLN A 187 -21.30 -1.40 -12.89
N GLY A 188 -22.45 -1.89 -13.35
CA GLY A 188 -22.56 -2.60 -14.63
C GLY A 188 -22.24 -1.70 -15.83
N LEU A 189 -22.65 -0.44 -15.77
CA LEU A 189 -22.49 0.54 -16.84
C LEU A 189 -21.03 1.01 -17.02
N ILE A 190 -20.29 1.24 -15.93
CA ILE A 190 -18.89 1.73 -15.99
C ILE A 190 -17.86 0.62 -16.24
N SER A 191 -18.24 -0.64 -16.01
CA SER A 191 -17.30 -1.75 -16.05
C SER A 191 -16.63 -1.88 -17.43
N GLN A 192 -15.30 -1.84 -17.44
CA GLN A 192 -14.45 -1.93 -18.64
C GLN A 192 -14.76 -0.89 -19.73
N SER A 193 -15.28 0.30 -19.37
CA SER A 193 -15.57 1.37 -20.33
C SER A 193 -14.96 2.71 -19.91
N PRO A 194 -13.73 3.02 -20.37
CA PRO A 194 -13.05 4.29 -20.03
C PRO A 194 -13.82 5.54 -20.45
N ASP A 195 -14.58 5.48 -21.55
CA ASP A 195 -15.33 6.63 -22.06
C ASP A 195 -16.54 6.93 -21.18
N ILE A 196 -17.27 5.90 -20.74
CA ILE A 196 -18.39 6.06 -19.81
C ILE A 196 -17.90 6.53 -18.45
N GLN A 197 -16.79 5.95 -17.96
CA GLN A 197 -16.17 6.39 -16.71
C GLN A 197 -15.86 7.89 -16.74
N LYS A 198 -15.29 8.40 -17.84
CA LYS A 198 -15.00 9.85 -18.02
C LYS A 198 -16.28 10.68 -18.04
N VAL A 199 -17.25 10.27 -18.86
CA VAL A 199 -18.52 11.01 -19.02
C VAL A 199 -19.25 11.14 -17.69
N LEU A 200 -19.35 10.07 -16.89
CA LEU A 200 -19.98 10.14 -15.57
C LEU A 200 -19.15 10.91 -14.54
N ALA A 201 -17.81 10.81 -14.58
CA ALA A 201 -16.95 11.59 -13.71
C ALA A 201 -17.11 13.11 -13.95
N PHE A 202 -17.14 13.54 -15.22
CA PHE A 202 -17.34 14.96 -15.56
C PHE A 202 -18.73 15.50 -15.21
N GLU A 203 -19.73 14.63 -15.12
CA GLU A 203 -21.08 14.98 -14.68
C GLU A 203 -21.23 14.96 -13.14
N GLY A 204 -20.12 14.81 -12.40
CA GLY A 204 -20.11 14.91 -10.93
C GLY A 204 -20.55 13.64 -10.20
N ALA A 205 -20.35 12.46 -10.79
CA ALA A 205 -20.69 11.19 -10.14
C ALA A 205 -19.89 10.93 -8.85
N PHE A 206 -18.65 11.42 -8.74
CA PHE A 206 -17.84 11.24 -7.54
C PHE A 206 -18.50 11.86 -6.31
N GLU A 207 -18.94 13.11 -6.41
CA GLU A 207 -19.62 13.83 -5.33
C GLU A 207 -20.87 13.09 -4.88
N LYS A 208 -21.66 12.53 -5.81
CA LYS A 208 -22.90 11.83 -5.49
C LYS A 208 -22.62 10.54 -4.72
N LEU A 209 -21.61 9.79 -5.15
CA LEU A 209 -21.18 8.55 -4.51
C LEU A 209 -20.57 8.82 -3.14
N PHE A 210 -19.71 9.84 -2.98
CA PHE A 210 -19.14 10.21 -1.67
C PHE A 210 -20.19 10.76 -0.70
N ASN A 211 -21.19 11.50 -1.19
CA ASN A 211 -22.33 11.91 -0.37
C ASN A 211 -23.09 10.69 0.15
N THR A 212 -23.29 9.66 -0.69
CA THR A 212 -23.91 8.40 -0.26
C THR A 212 -23.04 7.71 0.80
N VAL A 213 -21.75 7.53 0.55
CA VAL A 213 -20.81 6.92 1.51
C VAL A 213 -20.86 7.65 2.87
N THR A 214 -20.84 8.98 2.86
CA THR A 214 -20.88 9.78 4.08
C THR A 214 -22.21 9.66 4.83
N GLN A 215 -23.34 9.66 4.10
CA GLN A 215 -24.69 9.50 4.69
C GLN A 215 -24.88 8.13 5.34
N GLU A 216 -24.28 7.08 4.78
CA GLU A 216 -24.33 5.73 5.34
C GLU A 216 -23.40 5.55 6.54
N GLY A 217 -22.54 6.51 6.88
CA GLY A 217 -21.59 6.39 8.00
C GLY A 217 -20.17 5.98 7.58
N GLY A 218 -19.79 6.24 6.33
CA GLY A 218 -18.44 6.01 5.84
C GLY A 218 -18.12 4.53 5.68
N VAL A 219 -16.98 4.09 6.21
CA VAL A 219 -16.59 2.67 6.16
C VAL A 219 -17.51 1.76 6.98
N GLU A 220 -18.27 2.31 7.93
CA GLU A 220 -19.27 1.57 8.72
C GLU A 220 -20.61 1.40 7.96
N GLY A 221 -20.78 2.03 6.79
CA GLY A 221 -22.06 2.17 6.10
C GLY A 221 -22.59 0.96 5.33
N GLY A 222 -22.29 -0.24 5.82
CA GLY A 222 -22.83 -1.50 5.31
C GLY A 222 -22.52 -1.76 3.83
N ALA A 223 -23.40 -2.53 3.18
CA ALA A 223 -23.28 -2.90 1.77
C ALA A 223 -23.53 -1.73 0.79
N VAL A 224 -24.27 -0.70 1.21
CA VAL A 224 -24.55 0.47 0.37
C VAL A 224 -23.30 1.32 0.20
N ALA A 225 -22.58 1.60 1.29
CA ALA A 225 -21.27 2.25 1.24
C ALA A 225 -20.27 1.41 0.41
N ASN A 226 -20.28 0.09 0.56
CA ASN A 226 -19.46 -0.81 -0.25
C ASN A 226 -19.73 -0.64 -1.75
N ALA A 227 -21.01 -0.64 -2.14
CA ALA A 227 -21.40 -0.54 -3.55
C ALA A 227 -21.02 0.84 -4.13
N ALA A 228 -21.18 1.91 -3.34
CA ALA A 228 -20.78 3.25 -3.74
C ALA A 228 -19.24 3.39 -3.89
N LEU A 229 -18.48 2.89 -2.92
CA LEU A 229 -17.01 2.84 -2.99
C LEU A 229 -16.52 1.98 -4.16
N THR A 230 -17.21 0.88 -4.47
CA THR A 230 -16.94 0.04 -5.64
C THR A 230 -17.14 0.82 -6.95
N CYS A 231 -18.17 1.66 -7.03
CA CYS A 231 -18.33 2.57 -8.17
C CYS A 231 -17.18 3.58 -8.26
N VAL A 232 -16.75 4.17 -7.14
CA VAL A 232 -15.62 5.12 -7.11
C VAL A 232 -14.34 4.44 -7.58
N ASP A 233 -14.03 3.25 -7.06
CA ASP A 233 -12.90 2.43 -7.53
C ASP A 233 -13.01 2.17 -9.04
N GLY A 234 -14.18 1.73 -9.51
CA GLY A 234 -14.43 1.45 -10.92
C GLY A 234 -14.31 2.68 -11.85
N LEU A 235 -14.58 3.89 -11.34
CA LEU A 235 -14.38 5.14 -12.08
C LEU A 235 -12.90 5.54 -12.16
N LEU A 236 -12.07 5.15 -11.20
CA LEU A 236 -10.66 5.52 -11.11
C LEU A 236 -9.72 4.45 -11.70
N ARG A 237 -10.08 3.18 -11.56
CA ARG A 237 -9.23 2.04 -11.89
C ARG A 237 -8.93 2.00 -13.39
N PHE A 238 -7.64 2.00 -13.71
CA PHE A 238 -7.11 2.07 -15.07
C PHE A 238 -7.54 3.30 -15.88
N ASN A 239 -7.97 4.39 -15.22
CA ASN A 239 -8.40 5.62 -15.88
C ASN A 239 -7.62 6.84 -15.38
N THR A 240 -6.47 7.10 -16.02
CA THR A 240 -5.58 8.23 -15.66
C THR A 240 -6.26 9.60 -15.75
N SER A 241 -7.23 9.76 -16.67
CA SER A 241 -8.01 11.00 -16.81
C SER A 241 -8.84 11.26 -15.57
N ASN A 242 -9.60 10.25 -15.13
CA ASN A 242 -10.43 10.35 -13.94
C ASN A 242 -9.61 10.49 -12.67
N GLN A 243 -8.50 9.77 -12.56
CA GLN A 243 -7.56 9.94 -11.47
C GLN A 243 -7.03 11.36 -11.38
N SER A 244 -6.67 11.97 -12.51
CA SER A 244 -6.20 13.37 -12.55
C SER A 244 -7.33 14.33 -12.17
N TYR A 245 -8.52 14.14 -12.74
CA TYR A 245 -9.69 14.95 -12.39
C TYR A 245 -10.04 14.86 -10.90
N PHE A 246 -10.07 13.66 -10.32
CA PHE A 246 -10.40 13.42 -8.91
C PHE A 246 -9.44 14.15 -7.96
N ARG A 247 -8.14 14.25 -8.28
CA ARG A 247 -7.16 15.00 -7.48
C ARG A 247 -7.44 16.50 -7.42
N GLU A 248 -8.04 17.06 -8.46
CA GLU A 248 -8.41 18.48 -8.51
C GLU A 248 -9.73 18.77 -7.77
N THR A 249 -10.41 17.74 -7.27
CA THR A 249 -11.62 17.88 -6.44
C THR A 249 -11.27 17.99 -4.95
N PRO A 250 -12.18 18.43 -4.07
CA PRO A 250 -11.96 18.43 -2.62
C PRO A 250 -12.12 17.04 -1.96
N LEU A 251 -12.36 15.98 -2.73
CA LEU A 251 -12.66 14.64 -2.22
C LEU A 251 -11.44 13.79 -1.76
N PRO A 252 -10.21 13.93 -2.29
CA PRO A 252 -9.09 13.08 -1.87
C PRO A 252 -8.83 13.09 -0.35
N PRO A 253 -8.83 14.25 0.36
CA PRO A 253 -8.65 14.26 1.82
C PRO A 253 -9.78 13.54 2.59
N VAL A 254 -10.97 13.41 1.99
CA VAL A 254 -12.10 12.69 2.60
C VAL A 254 -11.76 11.20 2.75
N LEU A 255 -10.94 10.61 1.86
CA LEU A 255 -10.49 9.22 1.98
C LEU A 255 -9.76 8.95 3.30
N CYS A 256 -8.88 9.87 3.71
CA CYS A 256 -8.21 9.78 5.02
C CYS A 256 -9.21 9.91 6.16
N SER A 257 -10.16 10.85 6.04
CA SER A 257 -11.20 11.07 7.05
C SER A 257 -12.12 9.87 7.24
N LEU A 258 -12.43 9.14 6.14
CA LEU A 258 -13.19 7.88 6.19
C LEU A 258 -12.47 6.78 6.98
N LEU A 259 -11.15 6.85 7.09
CA LEU A 259 -10.32 5.95 7.90
C LEU A 259 -10.02 6.53 9.29
N LEU A 260 -10.54 7.72 9.62
CA LEU A 260 -10.24 8.51 10.82
C LEU A 260 -8.79 9.04 10.89
N PHE A 261 -8.10 9.10 9.75
CA PHE A 261 -6.72 9.57 9.66
C PHE A 261 -6.63 11.10 9.41
N PRO A 262 -5.87 11.86 10.21
CA PRO A 262 -5.65 13.29 9.96
C PRO A 262 -4.60 13.52 8.86
N PRO A 263 -4.97 14.06 7.68
CA PRO A 263 -4.01 14.22 6.56
C PRO A 263 -2.91 15.26 6.81
N SER A 264 -3.07 16.11 7.82
CA SER A 264 -2.09 17.15 8.21
C SER A 264 -1.20 16.74 9.39
N LEU A 265 -1.08 15.44 9.67
CA LEU A 265 -0.24 14.92 10.75
C LEU A 265 1.25 15.23 10.49
N GLN A 266 1.94 15.78 11.49
CA GLN A 266 3.37 16.07 11.38
C GLN A 266 4.21 14.80 11.56
N ASN A 267 5.46 14.81 11.09
CA ASN A 267 6.33 13.63 11.12
C ASN A 267 6.56 13.05 12.53
N ARG A 268 6.60 13.92 13.56
CA ARG A 268 6.88 13.54 14.95
C ARG A 268 5.63 13.30 15.80
N ASP A 269 4.45 13.58 15.25
CA ASP A 269 3.20 13.42 15.97
C ASP A 269 2.67 11.99 15.76
N SER A 270 2.20 11.37 16.84
CA SER A 270 1.51 10.08 16.79
C SER A 270 0.12 10.23 16.15
N ALA A 271 -0.30 9.24 15.37
CA ALA A 271 -1.68 9.16 14.92
C ALA A 271 -2.67 9.09 16.11
N PRO A 272 -3.89 9.64 15.96
CA PRO A 272 -4.92 9.57 17.01
C PRO A 272 -5.27 8.12 17.38
N GLN A 273 -5.62 7.89 18.64
CA GLN A 273 -6.06 6.57 19.09
C GLN A 273 -7.32 6.09 18.35
N GLU A 274 -8.23 7.00 17.99
CA GLU A 274 -9.45 6.70 17.22
C GLU A 274 -9.14 6.15 15.82
N PHE A 275 -8.00 6.51 15.24
CA PHE A 275 -7.49 5.91 14.01
C PHE A 275 -6.88 4.53 14.28
N ALA A 276 -6.01 4.45 15.29
CA ALA A 276 -5.19 3.26 15.55
C ALA A 276 -6.00 2.09 16.12
N LEU A 277 -6.99 2.35 16.96
CA LEU A 277 -7.80 1.32 17.64
C LEU A 277 -9.26 1.45 17.22
N GLN A 278 -9.64 0.58 16.29
CA GLN A 278 -10.99 0.54 15.74
C GLN A 278 -11.61 -0.84 15.93
N PHE A 279 -12.94 -0.90 16.02
CA PHE A 279 -13.66 -2.16 15.89
C PHE A 279 -13.71 -2.57 14.41
N TRP A 280 -13.50 -3.86 14.13
CA TRP A 280 -13.46 -4.41 12.77
C TRP A 280 -14.42 -5.58 12.62
N ASP A 281 -15.41 -5.41 11.74
CA ASP A 281 -16.18 -6.50 11.17
C ASP A 281 -15.82 -6.71 9.69
N GLY A 282 -16.34 -7.79 9.11
CA GLY A 282 -16.05 -8.12 7.71
C GLY A 282 -16.55 -7.07 6.70
N GLN A 283 -17.61 -6.34 7.01
CA GLN A 283 -18.19 -5.34 6.10
C GLN A 283 -17.38 -4.04 6.12
N LYS A 284 -16.98 -3.58 7.31
CA LYS A 284 -16.06 -2.46 7.49
C LYS A 284 -14.72 -2.75 6.83
N GLN A 285 -14.17 -3.95 7.02
CA GLN A 285 -12.94 -4.38 6.35
C GLN A 285 -13.08 -4.28 4.83
N ALA A 286 -14.16 -4.80 4.25
CA ALA A 286 -14.41 -4.72 2.81
C ALA A 286 -14.50 -3.26 2.30
N ASN A 287 -15.13 -2.37 3.08
CA ASN A 287 -15.24 -0.96 2.75
C ASN A 287 -13.87 -0.26 2.84
N ALA A 288 -13.12 -0.48 3.91
CA ALA A 288 -11.79 0.09 4.11
C ALA A 288 -10.79 -0.41 3.06
N THR A 289 -10.88 -1.67 2.61
CA THR A 289 -10.09 -2.23 1.50
C THR A 289 -10.28 -1.44 0.20
N LEU A 290 -11.49 -0.97 -0.10
CA LEU A 290 -11.75 -0.11 -1.26
C LEU A 290 -11.15 1.28 -1.06
N VAL A 291 -11.31 1.88 0.13
CA VAL A 291 -10.71 3.20 0.44
C VAL A 291 -9.18 3.16 0.33
N VAL A 292 -8.54 2.16 0.94
CA VAL A 292 -7.09 1.93 0.86
C VAL A 292 -6.66 1.68 -0.60
N GLY A 293 -7.43 0.90 -1.36
CA GLY A 293 -7.20 0.68 -2.79
C GLY A 293 -7.25 1.97 -3.62
N ILE A 294 -8.22 2.84 -3.34
CA ILE A 294 -8.34 4.16 -3.98
C ILE A 294 -7.15 5.04 -3.62
N ILE A 295 -6.77 5.11 -2.33
CA ILE A 295 -5.58 5.85 -1.87
C ILE A 295 -4.33 5.38 -2.61
N GLY A 296 -4.11 4.06 -2.73
CA GLY A 296 -2.98 3.50 -3.45
C GLY A 296 -2.91 3.91 -4.93
N MET A 297 -4.07 4.02 -5.60
CA MET A 297 -4.13 4.54 -6.97
C MET A 297 -3.74 6.02 -7.07
N LEU A 298 -3.85 6.80 -6.00
CA LEU A 298 -3.52 8.22 -5.99
C LEU A 298 -2.04 8.51 -5.73
N ILE A 299 -1.34 7.64 -5.00
CA ILE A 299 0.09 7.80 -4.66
C ILE A 299 1.01 7.60 -5.88
N GLY A 300 0.75 6.57 -6.71
CA GLY A 300 1.68 6.11 -7.76
C GLY A 300 1.59 6.83 -9.11
N THR A 301 0.72 7.82 -9.24
CA THR A 301 0.37 8.45 -10.52
C THR A 301 1.10 9.77 -10.75
N LYS A 302 1.48 10.03 -12.01
CA LYS A 302 2.04 11.32 -12.42
C LYS A 302 1.06 12.46 -12.09
N GLY A 303 1.50 13.44 -11.30
CA GLY A 303 0.76 14.67 -11.01
C GLY A 303 0.21 14.82 -9.59
N SER A 304 0.36 13.85 -8.68
CA SER A 304 0.00 14.07 -7.26
C SER A 304 0.92 15.13 -6.63
N SER A 305 0.35 16.02 -5.81
CA SER A 305 1.15 16.97 -5.04
C SER A 305 2.01 16.21 -4.04
N ALA A 306 3.24 16.66 -3.80
CA ALA A 306 4.16 15.97 -2.88
C ALA A 306 3.58 15.85 -1.46
N GLN A 307 2.82 16.86 -1.03
CA GLN A 307 2.16 16.88 0.28
C GLN A 307 1.02 15.84 0.37
N GLU A 308 0.16 15.76 -0.65
CA GLU A 308 -0.94 14.78 -0.68
C GLU A 308 -0.40 13.35 -0.74
N ALA A 309 0.56 13.09 -1.64
CA ALA A 309 1.21 11.78 -1.74
C ALA A 309 1.88 11.39 -0.41
N SER A 310 2.51 12.34 0.30
CA SER A 310 3.10 12.12 1.61
C SER A 310 2.04 11.80 2.68
N ALA A 311 0.92 12.52 2.71
CA ALA A 311 -0.19 12.26 3.64
C ALA A 311 -0.82 10.88 3.43
N PHE A 312 -1.06 10.49 2.17
CA PHE A 312 -1.55 9.16 1.83
C PHE A 312 -0.54 8.06 2.17
N THR A 313 0.74 8.27 1.87
CA THR A 313 1.81 7.35 2.25
C THR A 313 1.85 7.17 3.77
N ARG A 314 1.77 8.26 4.54
CA ARG A 314 1.73 8.25 6.00
C ARG A 314 0.53 7.47 6.53
N CYS A 315 -0.66 7.69 5.96
CA CYS A 315 -1.88 6.96 6.32
C CYS A 315 -1.71 5.44 6.16
N LEU A 316 -1.17 4.99 5.02
CA LEU A 316 -0.93 3.56 4.76
C LEU A 316 0.13 2.96 5.70
N VAL A 317 1.20 3.70 6.00
CA VAL A 317 2.24 3.28 6.95
C VAL A 317 1.68 3.15 8.37
N GLU A 318 0.92 4.14 8.84
CA GLU A 318 0.27 4.11 10.16
C GLU A 318 -0.75 2.98 10.28
N MET A 319 -1.57 2.77 9.24
CA MET A 319 -2.52 1.66 9.17
C MET A 319 -1.80 0.32 9.30
N ALA A 320 -0.70 0.13 8.57
CA ALA A 320 0.03 -1.13 8.55
C ALA A 320 0.80 -1.42 9.84
N LEU A 321 1.47 -0.41 10.39
CA LEU A 321 2.50 -0.59 11.42
C LEU A 321 2.07 -0.22 12.84
N ALA A 322 1.03 0.62 12.99
CA ALA A 322 0.66 1.17 14.29
C ALA A 322 -0.83 1.03 14.64
N SER A 323 -1.65 0.40 13.79
CA SER A 323 -3.08 0.19 14.05
C SER A 323 -3.42 -1.27 14.35
N ASN A 324 -4.64 -1.49 14.87
CA ASN A 324 -5.25 -2.81 15.03
C ASN A 324 -6.01 -3.30 13.78
N ALA A 325 -5.75 -2.72 12.60
CA ALA A 325 -6.38 -3.14 11.35
C ALA A 325 -6.18 -4.64 11.06
N PRO A 326 -7.14 -5.31 10.40
CA PRO A 326 -6.99 -6.70 10.01
C PRO A 326 -5.75 -6.94 9.13
N THR A 327 -5.08 -8.08 9.30
CA THR A 327 -3.87 -8.49 8.56
C THR A 327 -3.99 -8.30 7.04
N PRO A 328 -5.11 -8.65 6.37
CA PRO A 328 -5.24 -8.43 4.93
C PRO A 328 -5.22 -6.94 4.55
N LEU A 329 -5.80 -6.06 5.37
CA LEU A 329 -5.82 -4.61 5.12
C LEU A 329 -4.44 -3.99 5.32
N LYS A 330 -3.72 -4.39 6.38
CA LYS A 330 -2.33 -3.99 6.61
C LYS A 330 -1.41 -4.43 5.46
N THR A 331 -1.60 -5.67 5.00
CA THR A 331 -0.83 -6.23 3.88
C THR A 331 -1.08 -5.44 2.60
N GLN A 332 -2.34 -5.14 2.30
CA GLN A 332 -2.72 -4.29 1.17
C GLN A 332 -2.11 -2.89 1.28
N ALA A 333 -2.15 -2.27 2.47
CA ALA A 333 -1.59 -0.94 2.70
C ALA A 333 -0.08 -0.88 2.38
N LEU A 334 0.70 -1.88 2.83
CA LEU A 334 2.13 -1.97 2.50
C LEU A 334 2.38 -2.23 1.00
N ARG A 335 1.62 -3.13 0.38
CA ARG A 335 1.76 -3.46 -1.06
C ARG A 335 1.44 -2.29 -1.99
N LEU A 336 0.62 -1.33 -1.53
CA LEU A 336 0.26 -0.14 -2.30
C LEU A 336 1.29 1.00 -2.19
N LEU A 337 2.31 0.86 -1.34
CA LEU A 337 3.40 1.83 -1.29
C LEU A 337 4.23 1.80 -2.59
N PRO A 338 4.68 2.97 -3.08
CA PRO A 338 5.39 3.05 -4.36
C PRO A 338 6.78 2.40 -4.30
N SER A 339 7.19 1.76 -5.40
CA SER A 339 8.50 1.09 -5.51
C SER A 339 9.71 2.03 -5.52
N ASN A 340 9.47 3.33 -5.72
CA ASN A 340 10.44 4.41 -5.55
C ASN A 340 10.07 5.26 -4.32
N LEU A 341 9.93 4.61 -3.18
CA LEU A 341 9.47 5.23 -1.94
C LEU A 341 10.37 6.41 -1.54
N ASN A 342 9.89 7.63 -1.75
CA ASN A 342 10.56 8.87 -1.34
C ASN A 342 9.88 9.41 -0.08
N PHE A 343 9.83 8.57 0.96
CA PHE A 343 9.18 8.85 2.23
C PHE A 343 10.16 8.60 3.38
N PRO A 344 10.32 9.54 4.32
CA PRO A 344 11.40 9.49 5.31
C PRO A 344 11.07 8.54 6.47
N LEU A 345 11.03 7.22 6.24
CA LEU A 345 10.65 6.23 7.25
C LEU A 345 11.45 6.34 8.57
N SER A 346 12.71 6.77 8.51
CA SER A 346 13.56 6.97 9.69
C SER A 346 13.21 8.22 10.52
N GLU A 347 12.53 9.22 9.95
CA GLU A 347 12.16 10.46 10.64
C GLU A 347 10.73 10.44 11.20
N ILE A 348 9.95 9.48 10.73
CA ILE A 348 8.54 9.35 11.01
C ILE A 348 8.37 8.58 12.32
N VAL A 349 7.72 9.17 13.31
CA VAL A 349 7.50 8.56 14.63
C VAL A 349 6.15 7.85 14.65
N LEU A 350 6.14 6.57 15.00
CA LEU A 350 4.94 5.77 15.20
C LEU A 350 4.73 5.48 16.68
N THR A 351 3.50 5.12 17.03
CA THR A 351 3.19 4.56 18.35
C THR A 351 2.37 3.29 18.17
N PRO A 352 3.02 2.13 18.04
CA PRO A 352 2.33 0.87 17.83
C PRO A 352 1.53 0.43 19.06
N TYR A 353 0.60 -0.50 18.83
CA TYR A 353 -0.20 -1.13 19.87
C TYR A 353 -0.06 -2.66 19.78
N MET A 354 -0.16 -3.30 20.94
CA MET A 354 -0.12 -4.75 21.06
C MET A 354 -1.35 -5.23 21.84
N PRO A 355 -2.06 -6.28 21.38
CA PRO A 355 -3.18 -6.83 22.12
C PRO A 355 -2.67 -7.43 23.44
N VAL A 356 -3.37 -7.16 24.53
CA VAL A 356 -3.08 -7.77 25.82
C VAL A 356 -3.45 -9.26 25.74
N PRO A 357 -2.53 -10.20 26.05
CA PRO A 357 -2.82 -11.62 26.04
C PRO A 357 -4.06 -11.96 26.88
N GLU A 358 -4.80 -13.00 26.50
CA GLU A 358 -5.98 -13.51 27.22
C GLU A 358 -7.22 -12.59 27.22
N THR A 359 -7.14 -11.36 26.68
CA THR A 359 -8.28 -10.43 26.58
C THR A 359 -9.11 -10.60 25.32
N ASN A 360 -8.77 -11.57 24.45
CA ASN A 360 -9.41 -11.80 23.15
C ASN A 360 -9.53 -10.52 22.28
N GLY A 361 -8.58 -9.58 22.41
CA GLY A 361 -8.54 -8.34 21.65
C GLY A 361 -9.39 -7.21 22.22
N GLU A 362 -9.91 -7.35 23.45
CA GLU A 362 -10.64 -6.29 24.16
C GLU A 362 -9.70 -5.21 24.70
N GLU A 363 -8.47 -5.56 25.10
CA GLU A 363 -7.49 -4.62 25.65
C GLU A 363 -6.22 -4.56 24.79
N TRP A 364 -5.63 -3.36 24.72
CA TRP A 364 -4.47 -3.05 23.89
C TRP A 364 -3.46 -2.21 24.68
N ASP A 365 -2.23 -2.70 24.76
CA ASP A 365 -1.10 -1.97 25.33
C ASP A 365 -0.52 -1.02 24.28
N ARG A 366 -0.31 0.24 24.69
CA ARG A 366 0.43 1.23 23.90
C ARG A 366 1.92 0.98 24.07
N LEU A 367 2.64 0.82 22.96
CA LEU A 367 4.08 0.65 22.96
C LEU A 367 4.81 1.99 22.94
N GLU A 368 6.09 1.99 23.32
CA GLU A 368 6.95 3.16 23.21
C GLU A 368 7.04 3.68 21.75
N PRO A 369 7.14 5.01 21.55
CA PRO A 369 7.31 5.56 20.22
C PRO A 369 8.60 5.07 19.55
N ALA A 370 8.50 4.65 18.28
CA ALA A 370 9.64 4.20 17.48
C ALA A 370 9.61 4.83 16.09
N SER A 371 10.73 4.79 15.36
CA SER A 371 10.70 5.22 13.96
C SER A 371 9.88 4.24 13.11
N ALA A 372 9.29 4.72 12.01
CA ALA A 372 8.58 3.84 11.08
C ALA A 372 9.50 2.81 10.43
N LEU A 373 10.79 3.11 10.28
CA LEU A 373 11.80 2.16 9.83
C LEU A 373 12.00 1.01 10.83
N ASP A 374 12.07 1.32 12.13
CA ASP A 374 12.23 0.31 13.17
C ASP A 374 10.97 -0.56 13.27
N ALA A 375 9.79 0.05 13.31
CA ALA A 375 8.52 -0.68 13.33
C ALA A 375 8.32 -1.57 12.09
N LEU A 376 8.75 -1.12 10.90
CA LEU A 376 8.72 -1.92 9.67
C LEU A 376 9.68 -3.12 9.75
N THR A 377 10.88 -2.88 10.28
CA THR A 377 11.90 -3.92 10.47
C THR A 377 11.43 -4.97 11.47
N GLU A 378 10.87 -4.53 12.60
CA GLU A 378 10.25 -5.38 13.61
C GLU A 378 9.10 -6.21 13.06
N LEU A 379 8.19 -5.59 12.30
CA LEU A 379 7.11 -6.32 11.63
C LEU A 379 7.66 -7.39 10.68
N ALA A 380 8.71 -7.09 9.90
CA ALA A 380 9.33 -8.08 9.03
C ALA A 380 9.95 -9.24 9.83
N LEU A 381 10.67 -8.96 10.92
CA LEU A 381 11.42 -9.95 11.70
C LEU A 381 10.55 -10.78 12.65
N HIS A 382 9.53 -10.19 13.25
CA HIS A 382 8.74 -10.83 14.30
C HIS A 382 7.29 -11.03 13.91
N GLY A 383 6.78 -10.36 12.86
CA GLY A 383 5.36 -10.40 12.51
C GLY A 383 4.52 -9.47 13.38
N GLU A 384 3.20 -9.56 13.26
CA GLU A 384 2.30 -8.71 14.03
C GLU A 384 2.43 -8.96 15.53
N TYR A 385 2.18 -7.91 16.31
CA TYR A 385 2.08 -8.00 17.77
C TYR A 385 3.31 -8.64 18.41
N ASN A 386 4.48 -8.26 17.91
CA ASN A 386 5.78 -8.81 18.29
C ASN A 386 5.86 -10.35 18.25
N GLY A 387 5.17 -10.96 17.29
CA GLY A 387 5.27 -12.40 17.03
C GLY A 387 4.42 -13.31 17.90
N LEU A 388 3.38 -12.78 18.56
CA LEU A 388 2.42 -13.55 19.36
C LEU A 388 1.92 -14.83 18.66
N GLU A 389 1.76 -14.79 17.32
CA GLU A 389 1.31 -15.93 16.51
C GLU A 389 2.35 -16.42 15.48
N SER A 390 3.59 -15.93 15.52
CA SER A 390 4.58 -16.19 14.47
C SER A 390 4.96 -17.67 14.33
N ALA A 391 4.87 -18.46 15.40
CA ALA A 391 5.14 -19.89 15.37
C ALA A 391 4.17 -20.67 14.47
N LYS A 392 2.92 -20.19 14.29
CA LYS A 392 1.87 -20.84 13.46
C LYS A 392 2.13 -20.70 11.96
N ARG A 393 2.93 -19.71 11.54
CA ARG A 393 3.23 -19.42 10.12
C ARG A 393 1.98 -19.36 9.23
N ILE A 394 0.93 -18.72 9.71
CA ILE A 394 -0.27 -18.49 8.92
C ILE A 394 0.11 -17.71 7.66
N LYS A 395 -0.38 -18.16 6.50
CA LYS A 395 -0.03 -17.59 5.20
C LYS A 395 -0.24 -16.08 5.14
N GLU A 396 -1.35 -15.57 5.65
CA GLU A 396 -1.64 -14.13 5.68
C GLU A 396 -0.61 -13.34 6.50
N GLY A 397 -0.19 -13.88 7.65
CA GLY A 397 0.86 -13.26 8.48
C GLY A 397 2.22 -13.26 7.78
N LEU A 398 2.58 -14.33 7.07
CA LEU A 398 3.79 -14.37 6.25
C LEU A 398 3.71 -13.41 5.05
N GLU A 399 2.54 -13.23 4.46
CA GLU A 399 2.31 -12.29 3.37
C GLU A 399 2.51 -10.83 3.83
N LEU A 400 2.09 -10.50 5.05
CA LEU A 400 2.35 -9.21 5.67
C LEU A 400 3.85 -8.97 5.90
N ARG A 401 4.55 -9.98 6.43
CA ARG A 401 6.01 -9.93 6.65
C ARG A 401 6.76 -9.75 5.32
N ALA A 402 6.37 -10.50 4.28
CA ALA A 402 6.93 -10.36 2.94
C ALA A 402 6.66 -8.97 2.34
N ALA A 403 5.48 -8.39 2.56
CA ALA A 403 5.18 -7.02 2.15
C ALA A 403 6.08 -6.00 2.88
N ALA A 404 6.34 -6.19 4.18
CA ALA A 404 7.26 -5.34 4.94
C ALA A 404 8.70 -5.40 4.38
N VAL A 405 9.20 -6.60 4.05
CA VAL A 405 10.52 -6.77 3.38
C VAL A 405 10.56 -6.05 2.03
N SER A 406 9.49 -6.13 1.23
CA SER A 406 9.41 -5.42 -0.05
C SER A 406 9.42 -3.89 0.11
N VAL A 407 8.71 -3.36 1.12
CA VAL A 407 8.75 -1.93 1.44
C VAL A 407 10.15 -1.50 1.88
N PHE A 408 10.82 -2.31 2.69
CA PHE A 408 12.21 -2.06 3.08
C PHE A 408 13.14 -2.06 1.86
N GLU A 409 13.04 -3.06 0.97
CA GLU A 409 13.80 -3.11 -0.28
C GLU A 409 13.62 -1.83 -1.12
N ASN A 410 12.38 -1.38 -1.28
CA ASN A 410 12.04 -0.18 -2.03
C ASN A 410 12.60 1.09 -1.37
N PHE A 411 12.59 1.15 -0.04
CA PHE A 411 13.16 2.26 0.74
C PHE A 411 14.69 2.32 0.61
N VAL A 412 15.39 1.20 0.80
CA VAL A 412 16.86 1.15 0.75
C VAL A 412 17.41 1.14 -0.66
N ARG A 413 16.60 1.32 -1.70
CA ARG A 413 17.04 1.33 -3.10
C ARG A 413 18.09 2.42 -3.39
N LYS A 414 18.07 3.54 -2.63
CA LYS A 414 19.07 4.60 -2.70
C LYS A 414 20.31 4.21 -1.92
N ASP A 415 21.48 4.30 -2.55
CA ASP A 415 22.75 3.87 -1.95
C ASP A 415 23.08 4.62 -0.65
N GLU A 416 22.78 5.92 -0.58
CA GLU A 416 22.95 6.74 0.62
C GLU A 416 22.22 6.17 1.84
N ILE A 417 21.01 5.61 1.65
CA ILE A 417 20.21 5.01 2.72
C ILE A 417 20.86 3.69 3.17
N LYS A 418 21.33 2.87 2.24
CA LYS A 418 22.07 1.63 2.57
C LYS A 418 23.28 1.94 3.42
N LEU A 419 24.07 2.93 3.01
CA LEU A 419 25.29 3.33 3.71
C LEU A 419 24.96 3.87 5.09
N ALA A 420 23.92 4.71 5.23
CA ALA A 420 23.52 5.23 6.53
C ALA A 420 23.13 4.11 7.51
N ILE A 421 22.33 3.12 7.06
CA ILE A 421 21.91 1.99 7.90
C ILE A 421 23.11 1.11 8.27
N VAL A 422 23.97 0.75 7.32
CA VAL A 422 25.15 -0.09 7.59
C VAL A 422 26.15 0.64 8.49
N GLN A 423 26.34 1.95 8.28
CA GLN A 423 27.22 2.77 9.11
C GLN A 423 26.72 2.90 10.55
N ALA A 424 25.39 2.92 10.76
CA ALA A 424 24.80 2.89 12.10
C ALA A 424 25.04 1.56 12.86
N MET A 425 25.43 0.49 12.16
CA MET A 425 25.78 -0.80 12.76
C MET A 425 27.28 -0.92 13.11
N LEU A 426 28.10 0.09 12.81
CA LEU A 426 29.52 0.09 13.12
C LEU A 426 29.79 0.48 14.58
N PRO A 427 30.89 0.01 15.18
CA PRO A 427 31.34 0.49 16.48
C PRO A 427 31.69 1.99 16.42
N THR A 428 31.16 2.78 17.36
CA THR A 428 31.43 4.22 17.49
C THR A 428 32.43 4.52 18.61
N GLU A 429 33.32 5.50 18.42
CA GLU A 429 34.36 5.87 19.41
C GLU A 429 33.80 6.43 20.73
N ASP A 430 32.55 6.95 20.74
CA ASP A 430 31.93 7.65 21.88
C ASP A 430 31.02 6.78 22.79
N THR A 431 30.76 5.54 22.42
CA THR A 431 30.04 4.59 23.29
C THR A 431 31.04 4.00 24.26
N GLY A 432 30.88 4.24 25.57
CA GLY A 432 31.69 3.61 26.63
C GLY A 432 31.58 2.06 26.64
N PRO A 433 31.75 1.38 27.77
CA PRO A 433 31.71 -0.10 27.83
C PRO A 433 30.36 -0.74 27.40
N SER A 434 29.34 0.08 27.13
CA SER A 434 28.11 -0.28 26.44
C SER A 434 28.31 -0.10 24.93
N GLY A 435 28.69 -1.17 24.22
CA GLY A 435 29.10 -1.22 22.81
C GLY A 435 28.04 -0.84 21.75
N VAL A 436 28.23 -1.34 20.52
CA VAL A 436 27.42 -1.07 19.32
C VAL A 436 25.91 -1.02 19.65
N PRO A 437 25.14 0.02 19.22
CA PRO A 437 23.69 0.02 19.40
C PRO A 437 23.09 -1.21 18.69
N MET A 438 22.63 -2.18 19.49
CA MET A 438 22.17 -3.47 18.98
C MET A 438 20.81 -3.30 18.31
N THR A 439 20.78 -3.12 16.99
CA THR A 439 19.51 -3.05 16.24
C THR A 439 18.79 -4.41 16.20
N PRO A 440 17.47 -4.44 16.01
CA PRO A 440 16.71 -5.70 15.86
C PRO A 440 17.25 -6.59 14.73
N LEU A 441 17.61 -5.96 13.61
CA LEU A 441 18.22 -6.62 12.47
C LEU A 441 19.57 -7.25 12.83
N LEU A 442 20.44 -6.52 13.51
CA LEU A 442 21.74 -7.04 13.92
C LEU A 442 21.59 -8.19 14.93
N HIS A 443 20.69 -8.05 15.91
CA HIS A 443 20.38 -9.10 16.88
C HIS A 443 19.90 -10.39 16.20
N ALA A 444 18.98 -10.29 15.24
CA ALA A 444 18.46 -11.44 14.51
C ALA A 444 19.51 -12.15 13.63
N LEU A 445 20.53 -11.42 13.16
CA LEU A 445 21.64 -11.97 12.36
C LEU A 445 22.70 -12.71 13.21
N ILE A 446 22.95 -12.23 14.43
CA ILE A 446 24.00 -12.80 15.31
C ILE A 446 23.48 -13.92 16.22
N THR A 447 22.16 -14.02 16.40
CA THR A 447 21.56 -15.05 17.26
C THR A 447 21.93 -16.44 16.73
N PRO A 448 22.68 -17.26 17.49
CA PRO A 448 23.09 -18.57 17.03
C PRO A 448 21.88 -19.52 16.94
N PRO A 449 21.81 -20.40 15.92
CA PRO A 449 20.73 -21.37 15.85
C PRO A 449 20.85 -22.36 17.01
N SER A 450 19.76 -22.53 17.77
CA SER A 450 19.73 -23.43 18.92
C SER A 450 20.06 -24.86 18.51
N SER A 451 21.21 -25.36 18.96
CA SER A 451 21.72 -26.70 18.62
C SER A 451 21.44 -27.75 19.71
N THR A 452 20.82 -27.36 20.82
CA THR A 452 20.58 -28.19 22.02
C THR A 452 19.10 -28.50 22.26
N SER A 453 18.18 -27.72 21.70
CA SER A 453 16.72 -27.89 21.74
C SER A 453 16.12 -28.01 20.34
N SER A 454 14.85 -28.42 20.24
CA SER A 454 14.11 -28.37 18.98
C SER A 454 14.12 -26.95 18.40
N LEU A 455 14.36 -26.84 17.10
CA LEU A 455 14.44 -25.57 16.39
C LEU A 455 13.11 -24.81 16.47
N ASP A 456 13.14 -23.56 16.91
CA ASP A 456 11.95 -22.69 16.93
C ASP A 456 11.66 -22.14 15.53
N SER A 457 10.46 -22.43 15.01
CA SER A 457 10.00 -22.01 13.69
C SER A 457 9.93 -20.49 13.53
N ALA A 458 9.62 -19.76 14.61
CA ALA A 458 9.55 -18.31 14.61
C ALA A 458 10.95 -17.70 14.48
N SER A 459 11.91 -18.17 15.29
CA SER A 459 13.33 -17.81 15.18
C SER A 459 13.90 -18.08 13.79
N VAL A 460 13.66 -19.26 13.20
CA VAL A 460 14.11 -19.59 11.84
C VAL A 460 13.59 -18.58 10.82
N THR A 461 12.31 -18.23 10.92
CA THR A 461 11.70 -17.27 9.99
C THR A 461 12.26 -15.87 10.21
N SER A 462 12.51 -15.46 11.47
CA SER A 462 13.14 -14.18 11.80
C SER A 462 14.54 -14.08 11.20
N THR A 463 15.42 -15.06 11.45
CA THR A 463 16.77 -15.08 10.90
C THR A 463 16.77 -15.13 9.38
N HIS A 464 15.86 -15.89 8.77
CA HIS A 464 15.71 -15.93 7.31
C HIS A 464 15.34 -14.55 6.75
N LEU A 465 14.35 -13.87 7.33
CA LEU A 465 13.96 -12.52 6.87
C LEU A 465 15.02 -11.47 7.19
N ALA A 466 15.76 -11.60 8.31
CA ALA A 466 16.93 -10.77 8.60
C ALA A 466 18.00 -10.89 7.51
N ALA A 467 18.27 -12.12 7.05
CA ALA A 467 19.21 -12.37 5.96
C ALA A 467 18.75 -11.70 4.65
N LEU A 468 17.45 -11.67 4.36
CA LEU A 468 16.90 -10.94 3.21
C LEU A 468 17.05 -9.43 3.36
N LEU A 469 16.64 -8.84 4.49
CA LEU A 469 16.78 -7.41 4.78
C LEU A 469 18.25 -6.96 4.64
N PHE A 470 19.18 -7.71 5.22
CA PHE A 470 20.61 -7.41 5.12
C PHE A 470 21.12 -7.59 3.68
N SER A 471 20.63 -8.59 2.93
CA SER A 471 20.95 -8.73 1.50
C SER A 471 20.55 -7.49 0.70
N HIS A 472 19.39 -6.88 0.97
CA HIS A 472 18.94 -5.66 0.30
C HIS A 472 19.85 -4.45 0.59
N LEU A 473 20.49 -4.39 1.78
CA LEU A 473 21.49 -3.37 2.13
C LEU A 473 22.80 -3.54 1.34
N LEU A 474 23.20 -4.77 1.04
CA LEU A 474 24.50 -5.04 0.38
C LEU A 474 24.40 -5.10 -1.15
N ARG A 475 23.24 -5.50 -1.69
CA ARG A 475 23.06 -5.74 -3.12
C ARG A 475 23.40 -4.50 -3.94
N SER A 476 24.23 -4.67 -4.97
CA SER A 476 24.64 -3.60 -5.89
C SER A 476 25.34 -2.40 -5.23
N SER A 477 25.88 -2.55 -4.01
CA SER A 477 26.62 -1.50 -3.30
C SER A 477 27.98 -1.99 -2.80
N PRO A 478 29.07 -1.79 -3.56
CA PRO A 478 30.42 -2.17 -3.12
C PRO A 478 30.84 -1.48 -1.81
N ARG A 479 30.40 -0.24 -1.62
CA ARG A 479 30.68 0.54 -0.41
C ARG A 479 29.97 -0.04 0.81
N ALA A 480 28.69 -0.41 0.69
CA ALA A 480 27.97 -1.04 1.80
C ALA A 480 28.61 -2.37 2.19
N LYS A 481 29.06 -3.19 1.22
CA LYS A 481 29.80 -4.43 1.49
C LYS A 481 31.11 -4.21 2.23
N SER A 482 31.88 -3.20 1.81
CA SER A 482 33.13 -2.81 2.47
C SER A 482 32.89 -2.38 3.92
N LEU A 483 31.85 -1.59 4.19
CA LEU A 483 31.47 -1.20 5.55
C LEU A 483 30.95 -2.39 6.36
N ALA A 484 30.13 -3.25 5.76
CA ALA A 484 29.54 -4.40 6.44
C ALA A 484 30.60 -5.38 6.98
N ARG A 485 31.75 -5.50 6.30
CA ARG A 485 32.90 -6.29 6.79
C ARG A 485 33.51 -5.77 8.09
N LEU A 486 33.34 -4.48 8.38
CA LEU A 486 33.87 -3.84 9.58
C LEU A 486 32.91 -3.95 10.79
N ILE A 487 31.71 -4.51 10.58
CA ILE A 487 30.75 -4.73 11.67
C ILE A 487 31.31 -5.82 12.59
N THR A 488 31.52 -5.45 13.86
CA THR A 488 31.99 -6.31 14.95
C THR A 488 30.95 -6.28 16.08
N PRO A 489 29.95 -7.18 16.04
CA PRO A 489 28.90 -7.22 17.04
C PRO A 489 29.45 -7.60 18.42
N PRO A 490 28.83 -7.15 19.52
CA PRO A 490 29.15 -7.68 20.84
C PRO A 490 28.85 -9.19 20.92
N PRO A 491 29.57 -9.97 21.74
CA PRO A 491 29.32 -11.39 21.90
C PRO A 491 27.88 -11.63 22.38
N ALA A 492 27.20 -12.60 21.78
CA ALA A 492 25.81 -12.90 22.09
C ALA A 492 25.67 -13.35 23.55
N SER A 493 24.90 -12.62 24.37
CA SER A 493 24.65 -12.99 25.76
C SER A 493 23.88 -14.33 25.83
N THR A 494 24.41 -15.30 26.56
CA THR A 494 23.89 -16.68 26.70
C THR A 494 22.69 -16.82 27.65
N HIS A 495 22.15 -15.72 28.19
CA HIS A 495 21.02 -15.75 29.12
C HIS A 495 19.68 -15.49 28.42
N PRO A 496 18.77 -16.49 28.36
CA PRO A 496 17.38 -16.27 27.97
C PRO A 496 16.61 -15.73 29.17
N GLU A 497 16.89 -14.49 29.60
CA GLU A 497 16.01 -13.81 30.55
C GLU A 497 14.88 -13.13 29.77
N HIS A 498 13.67 -13.29 30.29
CA HIS A 498 12.41 -12.89 29.69
C HIS A 498 12.45 -11.47 29.10
N GLY A 499 12.31 -11.34 27.77
CA GLY A 499 12.09 -10.05 27.11
C GLY A 499 13.26 -9.46 26.30
N ALA A 500 14.38 -10.16 26.10
CA ALA A 500 15.49 -9.67 25.27
C ALA A 500 15.16 -9.48 23.76
N GLY A 501 13.96 -9.89 23.32
CA GLY A 501 13.39 -9.60 22.00
C GLY A 501 12.26 -8.56 22.01
N ASN A 502 11.98 -7.91 23.15
CA ASN A 502 10.98 -6.84 23.22
C ASN A 502 11.66 -5.49 23.04
N PHE A 503 11.99 -5.15 21.79
CA PHE A 503 12.39 -3.79 21.42
C PHE A 503 11.25 -2.78 21.66
N PHE A 504 10.01 -3.27 21.69
CA PHE A 504 8.85 -2.52 22.14
C PHE A 504 8.47 -2.91 23.56
N VAL A 505 8.60 -1.94 24.46
CA VAL A 505 8.15 -2.04 25.85
C VAL A 505 6.79 -1.32 25.97
N PRO A 506 5.84 -1.82 26.78
CA PRO A 506 4.63 -1.06 27.10
C PRO A 506 5.01 0.30 27.72
N ALA A 507 4.45 1.38 27.18
CA ALA A 507 4.79 2.75 27.57
C ALA A 507 4.48 3.07 29.04
N ASP A 508 3.55 2.33 29.64
CA ASP A 508 3.11 2.50 31.04
C ASP A 508 3.76 1.47 32.01
N GLY A 509 4.76 0.70 31.54
CA GLY A 509 5.47 -0.30 32.33
C GLY A 509 6.49 0.30 33.32
N ALA A 510 6.82 -0.45 34.38
CA ALA A 510 7.96 -0.09 35.22
C ALA A 510 9.26 -0.15 34.38
N PRO A 511 10.21 0.80 34.54
CA PRO A 511 11.45 0.80 33.79
C PRO A 511 12.15 -0.56 33.93
N PRO A 512 12.68 -1.13 32.84
CA PRO A 512 13.33 -2.44 32.89
C PRO A 512 14.45 -2.41 33.94
N PRO A 513 14.65 -3.51 34.69
CA PRO A 513 15.76 -3.59 35.62
C PRO A 513 17.07 -3.30 34.87
N PRO A 514 18.02 -2.57 35.47
CA PRO A 514 19.29 -2.29 34.82
C PRO A 514 19.92 -3.62 34.38
N PRO A 515 20.42 -3.71 33.14
CA PRO A 515 20.97 -4.96 32.63
C PRO A 515 22.05 -5.44 33.61
N PRO A 516 22.06 -6.74 33.99
CA PRO A 516 23.17 -7.27 34.77
C PRO A 516 24.46 -6.97 34.01
N HIS A 517 25.49 -6.52 34.72
CA HIS A 517 26.82 -6.35 34.15
C HIS A 517 27.19 -7.68 33.49
N PRO A 518 27.40 -7.72 32.17
CA PRO A 518 27.79 -8.95 31.52
C PRO A 518 29.17 -9.31 32.08
N GLU A 519 29.30 -10.48 32.70
CA GLU A 519 30.60 -11.08 32.95
C GLU A 519 31.13 -11.50 31.56
N PHE A 520 31.77 -10.57 30.86
CA PHE A 520 32.45 -10.85 29.61
C PHE A 520 33.76 -11.59 29.93
N ASP A 521 34.01 -12.69 29.23
CA ASP A 521 35.38 -13.21 29.10
C ASP A 521 36.11 -12.23 28.15
N ASP A 522 36.82 -11.26 28.72
CA ASP A 522 37.58 -10.21 27.99
C ASP A 522 38.73 -10.76 27.11
N ASP A 523 38.90 -12.09 27.06
CA ASP A 523 40.02 -12.78 26.41
C ASP A 523 39.72 -13.28 24.97
N GLU A 524 38.47 -13.24 24.48
CA GLU A 524 38.15 -13.61 23.08
C GLU A 524 38.19 -12.41 22.11
N PRO A 525 38.90 -12.52 20.96
CA PRO A 525 38.98 -11.44 19.99
C PRO A 525 37.62 -11.15 19.35
N PRO A 526 37.27 -9.88 19.09
CA PRO A 526 35.99 -9.53 18.48
C PRO A 526 35.86 -10.15 17.09
N GLN A 527 34.78 -10.88 16.86
CA GLN A 527 34.49 -11.51 15.58
C GLN A 527 33.71 -10.56 14.65
N THR A 528 33.99 -10.64 13.36
CA THR A 528 33.22 -9.88 12.35
C THR A 528 31.86 -10.56 12.11
N LEU A 529 30.87 -9.77 11.70
CA LEU A 529 29.55 -10.30 11.35
C LEU A 529 29.63 -11.42 10.28
N LEU A 530 30.53 -11.27 9.30
CA LEU A 530 30.73 -12.29 8.27
C LEU A 530 31.23 -13.62 8.86
N HIS A 531 32.14 -13.56 9.85
CA HIS A 531 32.65 -14.75 10.55
C HIS A 531 31.53 -15.45 11.32
N ILE A 532 30.74 -14.69 12.08
CA ILE A 532 29.58 -15.21 12.85
C ILE A 532 28.57 -15.91 11.92
N LEU A 533 28.27 -15.31 10.77
CA LEU A 533 27.35 -15.93 9.80
C LEU A 533 27.93 -17.20 9.16
N SER A 534 29.25 -17.26 8.93
CA SER A 534 29.93 -18.47 8.45
C SER A 534 29.89 -19.59 9.50
N GLU A 535 30.09 -19.25 10.77
CA GLU A 535 29.97 -20.20 11.88
C GLU A 535 28.52 -20.70 12.02
N ASN A 536 27.53 -19.80 12.00
CA ASN A 536 26.12 -20.15 12.07
C ASN A 536 25.68 -21.05 10.90
N LEU A 537 26.20 -20.81 9.70
CA LEU A 537 25.99 -21.70 8.55
C LEU A 537 26.59 -23.09 8.81
N SER A 538 27.82 -23.15 9.32
CA SER A 538 28.51 -24.40 9.67
C SER A 538 27.75 -25.20 10.72
N LEU A 539 27.30 -24.52 11.79
CA LEU A 539 26.47 -25.10 12.84
C LEU A 539 25.14 -25.62 12.31
N SER A 540 24.53 -24.92 11.35
CA SER A 540 23.29 -25.35 10.71
C SER A 540 23.48 -26.64 9.91
N PHE A 541 24.58 -26.76 9.14
CA PHE A 541 24.92 -28.00 8.43
C PHE A 541 25.20 -29.18 9.37
N LEU A 542 25.93 -28.93 10.46
CA LEU A 542 26.23 -29.94 11.48
C LEU A 542 24.98 -30.41 12.21
N SER A 543 24.05 -29.51 12.52
CA SER A 543 22.82 -29.83 13.24
C SER A 543 21.84 -30.59 12.34
N ARG A 544 21.74 -30.19 11.07
CA ARG A 544 20.98 -30.88 10.02
C ARG A 544 21.40 -32.35 9.83
N SER A 545 22.69 -32.68 9.95
CA SER A 545 23.21 -34.03 9.69
C SER A 545 23.03 -35.02 10.84
N ARG A 546 22.44 -34.60 11.98
CA ARG A 546 22.20 -35.45 13.14
C ARG A 546 21.10 -36.48 12.86
N ALA A 547 21.36 -37.74 13.26
CA ALA A 547 20.47 -38.87 12.97
C ALA A 547 19.11 -38.85 13.72
N SER A 548 18.90 -37.92 14.66
CA SER A 548 17.69 -37.82 15.49
C SER A 548 16.68 -36.77 15.03
N THR A 549 16.99 -36.02 13.96
CA THR A 549 16.19 -34.89 13.48
C THR A 549 14.94 -35.36 12.73
N SER A 550 13.77 -34.77 13.03
CA SER A 550 12.52 -35.08 12.31
C SER A 550 12.50 -34.50 10.88
N ASP A 551 11.67 -35.03 9.98
CA ASP A 551 11.52 -34.48 8.61
C ASP A 551 11.16 -32.98 8.61
N ARG A 552 10.29 -32.54 9.56
CA ARG A 552 9.88 -31.14 9.71
C ARG A 552 11.06 -30.28 10.17
N GLU A 553 11.78 -30.74 11.18
CA GLU A 553 12.96 -30.04 11.69
C GLU A 553 14.09 -29.97 10.65
N SER A 554 14.32 -31.05 9.88
CA SER A 554 15.27 -31.06 8.77
C SER A 554 14.90 -30.01 7.72
N ARG A 555 13.61 -29.86 7.42
CA ARG A 555 13.12 -28.83 6.49
C ARG A 555 13.33 -27.42 7.02
N GLU A 556 13.17 -27.18 8.32
CA GLU A 556 13.48 -25.88 8.93
C GLU A 556 14.98 -25.57 8.87
N TRP A 557 15.85 -26.56 9.10
CA TRP A 557 17.29 -26.41 8.87
C TRP A 557 17.62 -26.09 7.42
N ASP A 558 16.98 -26.76 6.45
CA ASP A 558 17.15 -26.46 5.02
C ASP A 558 16.75 -25.00 4.71
N ARG A 559 15.61 -24.53 5.24
CA ARG A 559 15.15 -23.14 5.07
C ARG A 559 16.12 -22.12 5.67
N LEU A 560 16.69 -22.42 6.85
CA LEU A 560 17.67 -21.56 7.50
C LEU A 560 18.97 -21.48 6.68
N VAL A 561 19.48 -22.63 6.25
CA VAL A 561 20.66 -22.74 5.38
C VAL A 561 20.46 -21.98 4.07
N VAL A 562 19.29 -22.10 3.45
CA VAL A 562 18.95 -21.35 2.23
C VAL A 562 19.04 -19.84 2.48
N GLY A 563 18.53 -19.33 3.60
CA GLY A 563 18.63 -17.91 3.97
C GLY A 563 20.09 -17.42 4.03
N TYR A 564 20.96 -18.16 4.71
CA TYR A 564 22.39 -17.85 4.77
C TYR A 564 23.08 -17.90 3.40
N LEU A 565 22.81 -18.95 2.62
CA LEU A 565 23.40 -19.10 1.28
C LEU A 565 22.95 -17.98 0.33
N CYS A 566 21.69 -17.54 0.43
CA CYS A 566 21.17 -16.40 -0.34
C CYS A 566 21.86 -15.09 0.03
N LEU A 567 22.07 -14.84 1.34
CA LEU A 567 22.79 -13.67 1.81
C LEU A 567 24.26 -13.68 1.36
N LEU A 568 24.98 -14.77 1.64
CA LEU A 568 26.40 -14.88 1.30
C LEU A 568 26.61 -14.80 -0.22
N SER A 569 25.74 -15.40 -1.02
CA SER A 569 25.82 -15.27 -2.49
C SER A 569 25.74 -13.82 -2.96
N GLN A 570 24.93 -12.99 -2.30
CA GLN A 570 24.80 -11.57 -2.67
C GLN A 570 25.89 -10.70 -2.07
N TRP A 571 26.38 -11.02 -0.86
CA TRP A 571 27.50 -10.33 -0.22
C TRP A 571 28.79 -10.57 -1.00
N LEU A 572 29.15 -11.83 -1.28
CA LEU A 572 30.41 -12.20 -1.94
C LEU A 572 30.47 -11.85 -3.43
N TRP A 573 29.32 -11.55 -4.06
CA TRP A 573 29.25 -11.21 -5.48
C TRP A 573 30.09 -9.97 -5.82
N GLU A 574 31.06 -10.08 -6.73
CA GLU A 574 31.94 -8.97 -7.15
C GLU A 574 32.69 -8.28 -5.98
N ASP A 575 32.94 -8.99 -4.88
CA ASP A 575 33.64 -8.44 -3.70
C ASP A 575 34.76 -9.36 -3.20
N PRO A 576 35.98 -9.27 -3.78
CA PRO A 576 37.09 -10.19 -3.49
C PRO A 576 37.54 -10.20 -2.03
N GLU A 577 37.47 -9.06 -1.34
CA GLU A 577 37.88 -8.97 0.06
C GLU A 577 36.90 -9.73 0.96
N SER A 578 35.59 -9.65 0.72
CA SER A 578 34.62 -10.50 1.44
C SER A 578 34.79 -11.98 1.11
N VAL A 579 35.16 -12.32 -0.13
CA VAL A 579 35.44 -13.72 -0.51
C VAL A 579 36.60 -14.28 0.31
N ARG A 580 37.71 -13.54 0.41
CA ARG A 580 38.84 -13.94 1.25
C ARG A 580 38.41 -14.11 2.71
N ASP A 581 37.74 -13.12 3.29
CA ASP A 581 37.35 -13.15 4.70
C ASP A 581 36.39 -14.34 5.00
N PHE A 582 35.53 -14.72 4.05
CA PHE A 582 34.67 -15.91 4.16
C PHE A 582 35.44 -17.23 4.03
N LEU A 583 36.42 -17.31 3.12
CA LEU A 583 37.26 -18.49 2.95
C LEU A 583 38.14 -18.72 4.19
N ASP A 584 38.72 -17.66 4.75
CA ASP A 584 39.52 -17.70 5.98
C ASP A 584 38.69 -18.12 7.20
N ALA A 585 37.39 -17.81 7.22
CA ALA A 585 36.43 -18.29 8.22
C ALA A 585 36.01 -19.77 8.02
N GLY A 586 36.73 -20.54 7.20
CA GLY A 586 36.46 -21.97 6.97
C GLY A 586 35.33 -22.26 5.98
N GLY A 587 34.77 -21.23 5.32
CA GLY A 587 33.60 -21.36 4.44
C GLY A 587 33.78 -22.35 3.29
N PHE A 588 35.02 -22.56 2.83
CA PHE A 588 35.30 -23.52 1.76
C PHE A 588 34.92 -24.97 2.09
N GLY A 589 35.27 -25.46 3.30
CA GLY A 589 34.97 -26.83 3.72
C GLY A 589 33.47 -27.06 3.86
N VAL A 590 32.77 -26.05 4.37
CA VAL A 590 31.32 -26.03 4.61
C VAL A 590 30.54 -26.22 3.31
N LEU A 591 31.01 -25.67 2.19
CA LEU A 591 30.34 -25.79 0.89
C LEU A 591 30.59 -27.13 0.19
N VAL A 592 31.78 -27.71 0.33
CA VAL A 592 32.19 -28.90 -0.44
C VAL A 592 31.48 -30.17 0.05
N GLU A 593 31.22 -30.31 1.36
CA GLU A 593 30.59 -31.49 1.93
C GLU A 593 29.15 -31.72 1.38
N PRO A 594 28.21 -30.74 1.44
CA PRO A 594 26.87 -30.89 0.87
C PRO A 594 26.85 -31.15 -0.64
N ILE A 595 27.81 -30.60 -1.40
CA ILE A 595 27.90 -30.82 -2.85
C ILE A 595 28.27 -32.27 -3.18
N ASN A 596 29.06 -32.93 -2.33
CA ASN A 596 29.45 -34.33 -2.50
C ASN A 596 28.32 -35.32 -2.15
N GLN A 597 27.29 -34.90 -1.42
CA GLN A 597 26.19 -35.77 -1.05
C GLN A 597 25.37 -36.17 -2.30
N THR A 598 25.18 -37.47 -2.50
CA THR A 598 24.49 -38.06 -3.65
C THR A 598 22.96 -38.18 -3.48
N SER A 599 22.40 -37.63 -2.40
CA SER A 599 20.96 -37.69 -2.17
C SER A 599 20.19 -37.01 -3.30
N GLU A 600 19.25 -37.73 -3.90
CA GLU A 600 18.43 -37.26 -5.04
C GLU A 600 17.12 -36.60 -4.59
N VAL A 601 16.80 -36.59 -3.29
CA VAL A 601 15.45 -36.25 -2.80
C VAL A 601 15.22 -34.74 -2.70
N ASP A 602 16.18 -33.95 -2.21
CA ASP A 602 16.12 -32.49 -2.23
C ASP A 602 17.47 -31.91 -2.65
N SER A 603 17.48 -31.14 -3.74
CA SER A 603 18.70 -30.62 -4.38
C SER A 603 18.96 -29.14 -4.16
N ILE A 604 18.07 -28.43 -3.43
CA ILE A 604 18.11 -26.97 -3.26
C ILE A 604 19.40 -26.51 -2.57
N VAL A 605 19.73 -27.12 -1.42
CA VAL A 605 20.91 -26.78 -0.63
C VAL A 605 22.20 -27.09 -1.39
N PRO A 606 22.43 -28.32 -1.93
CA PRO A 606 23.61 -28.59 -2.75
C PRO A 606 23.74 -27.67 -3.98
N ALA A 607 22.63 -27.25 -4.59
CA ALA A 607 22.68 -26.37 -5.75
C ALA A 607 23.08 -24.93 -5.38
N LEU A 608 22.59 -24.41 -4.25
CA LEU A 608 23.02 -23.12 -3.72
C LEU A 608 24.48 -23.15 -3.24
N CYS A 609 24.93 -24.24 -2.62
CA CYS A 609 26.35 -24.41 -2.28
C CYS A 609 27.22 -24.42 -3.55
N ALA A 610 26.80 -25.10 -4.62
CA ALA A 610 27.51 -25.11 -5.89
C ALA A 610 27.60 -23.71 -6.52
N PHE A 611 26.52 -22.93 -6.43
CA PHE A 611 26.50 -21.54 -6.90
C PHE A 611 27.43 -20.66 -6.08
N LEU A 612 27.38 -20.73 -4.75
CA LEU A 612 28.23 -19.94 -3.85
C LEU A 612 29.71 -20.33 -3.98
N LEU A 613 30.03 -21.61 -4.15
CA LEU A 613 31.37 -22.09 -4.45
C LEU A 613 31.89 -21.50 -5.77
N GLY A 614 31.01 -21.42 -6.78
CA GLY A 614 31.33 -20.77 -8.05
C GLY A 614 31.59 -19.27 -7.92
N ILE A 615 30.83 -18.57 -7.06
CA ILE A 615 31.09 -17.15 -6.71
C ILE A 615 32.46 -17.00 -6.04
N CYS A 616 32.76 -17.85 -5.05
CA CYS A 616 34.06 -17.84 -4.38
C CYS A 616 35.19 -18.06 -5.39
N TYR A 617 35.06 -19.04 -6.29
CA TYR A 617 36.07 -19.29 -7.32
C TYR A 617 36.24 -18.14 -8.33
N GLU A 618 35.16 -17.51 -8.76
CA GLU A 618 35.17 -16.42 -9.75
C GLU A 618 35.78 -15.11 -9.21
N PHE A 619 35.49 -14.79 -7.95
CA PHE A 619 35.85 -13.52 -7.33
C PHE A 619 36.99 -13.60 -6.31
N ASP A 620 37.55 -14.78 -6.06
CA ASP A 620 38.79 -14.95 -5.32
C ASP A 620 39.99 -14.36 -6.10
N ARG A 621 40.35 -13.12 -5.74
CA ARG A 621 41.41 -12.32 -6.38
C ARG A 621 42.44 -11.80 -5.39
N GLU A 622 42.21 -12.04 -4.11
CA GLU A 622 43.06 -11.57 -3.02
C GLU A 622 44.08 -12.65 -2.63
N PRO A 623 45.28 -12.28 -2.15
CA PRO A 623 46.21 -13.25 -1.60
C PRO A 623 45.65 -13.81 -0.28
N GLY A 624 45.69 -15.14 -0.13
CA GLY A 624 45.19 -15.84 1.06
C GLY A 624 45.68 -17.30 1.12
N GLU A 625 45.31 -18.03 2.17
CA GLU A 625 45.64 -19.46 2.31
C GLU A 625 44.87 -20.31 1.29
N ILE A 626 43.61 -19.95 1.05
CA ILE A 626 42.75 -20.55 0.04
C ILE A 626 42.70 -19.59 -1.16
N THR A 627 43.23 -20.05 -2.29
CA THR A 627 43.24 -19.31 -3.56
C THR A 627 42.61 -20.13 -4.70
N ARG A 628 42.35 -19.52 -5.86
CA ARG A 628 41.85 -20.22 -7.07
C ARG A 628 42.67 -21.45 -7.43
N THR A 629 43.99 -21.40 -7.24
CA THR A 629 44.88 -22.55 -7.51
C THR A 629 44.65 -23.71 -6.55
N THR A 630 44.22 -23.44 -5.31
CA THR A 630 43.86 -24.46 -4.31
C THR A 630 42.43 -24.99 -4.49
N ILE A 631 41.50 -24.14 -4.93
CA ILE A 631 40.09 -24.49 -5.17
C ILE A 631 39.95 -25.36 -6.43
N TYR A 632 40.70 -25.07 -7.49
CA TYR A 632 40.56 -25.71 -8.80
C TYR A 632 40.74 -27.23 -8.84
N PRO A 633 41.71 -27.85 -8.14
CA PRO A 633 41.80 -29.30 -8.04
C PRO A 633 40.54 -29.94 -7.43
N ILE A 634 39.89 -29.25 -6.50
CA ILE A 634 38.67 -29.72 -5.83
C ILE A 634 37.46 -29.56 -6.76
N LEU A 635 37.36 -28.44 -7.48
CA LEU A 635 36.37 -28.27 -8.56
C LEU A 635 36.51 -29.36 -9.62
N SER A 636 37.74 -29.70 -10.00
CA SER A 636 38.02 -30.77 -10.97
C SER A 636 37.57 -32.13 -10.46
N ARG A 637 37.72 -32.42 -9.16
CA ARG A 637 37.23 -33.65 -8.53
C ARG A 637 35.70 -33.71 -8.45
N LEU A 638 35.05 -32.58 -8.16
CA LEU A 638 33.60 -32.46 -8.14
C LEU A 638 32.99 -32.54 -9.54
N SER A 639 33.78 -32.29 -10.59
CA SER A 639 33.41 -32.12 -12.00
C SER A 639 32.52 -30.90 -12.25
N VAL A 640 32.94 -30.07 -13.21
CA VAL A 640 32.19 -28.86 -13.60
C VAL A 640 30.78 -29.21 -14.06
N ASP A 641 30.62 -30.31 -14.82
CA ASP A 641 29.31 -30.77 -15.30
C ASP A 641 28.34 -31.10 -14.15
N THR A 642 28.83 -31.68 -13.05
CA THR A 642 28.00 -31.99 -11.88
C THR A 642 27.57 -30.71 -11.16
N LEU A 643 28.48 -29.74 -11.00
CA LEU A 643 28.18 -28.44 -10.38
C LEU A 643 27.13 -27.67 -11.20
N VAL A 644 27.33 -27.58 -12.51
CA VAL A 644 26.39 -26.94 -13.45
C VAL A 644 25.05 -27.68 -13.47
N GLY A 645 25.07 -29.01 -13.47
CA GLY A 645 23.86 -29.84 -13.39
C GLY A 645 23.07 -29.64 -12.09
N ARG A 646 23.75 -29.43 -10.95
CA ARG A 646 23.10 -29.06 -9.68
C ARG A 646 22.47 -27.68 -9.77
N MET A 647 23.18 -26.67 -10.28
CA MET A 647 22.62 -25.33 -10.48
C MET A 647 21.41 -25.34 -11.44
N ALA A 648 21.47 -26.14 -12.51
CA ALA A 648 20.34 -26.29 -13.43
C ALA A 648 19.10 -26.90 -12.75
N ARG A 649 19.27 -27.83 -11.79
CA ARG A 649 18.15 -28.39 -11.01
C ARG A 649 17.46 -27.35 -10.13
N LEU A 650 18.21 -26.41 -9.53
CA LEU A 650 17.61 -25.31 -8.77
C LEU A 650 16.69 -24.45 -9.64
N ARG A 651 17.08 -24.16 -10.88
CA ARG A 651 16.26 -23.41 -11.83
C ARG A 651 14.91 -24.07 -12.11
N GLU A 652 14.88 -25.41 -12.09
CA GLU A 652 13.69 -26.21 -12.35
C GLU A 652 12.90 -26.58 -11.09
N ASP A 653 13.39 -26.23 -9.90
CA ASP A 653 12.73 -26.50 -8.62
C ASP A 653 11.41 -25.73 -8.50
N ASP A 654 10.35 -26.39 -8.05
CA ASP A 654 9.01 -25.78 -7.97
C ASP A 654 8.96 -24.62 -6.97
N ARG A 655 9.73 -24.68 -5.87
CA ARG A 655 9.82 -23.58 -4.89
C ARG A 655 10.47 -22.35 -5.52
N PHE A 656 11.50 -22.55 -6.35
CA PHE A 656 12.20 -21.46 -7.02
C PHE A 656 11.39 -20.83 -8.16
N LYS A 657 10.63 -21.65 -8.93
CA LYS A 657 9.76 -21.17 -10.01
C LYS A 657 8.50 -20.47 -9.51
N ALA A 658 7.96 -20.89 -8.36
CA ALA A 658 6.75 -20.32 -7.78
C ALA A 658 6.94 -18.90 -7.24
N VAL A 659 8.19 -18.47 -7.02
CA VAL A 659 8.51 -17.13 -6.55
C VAL A 659 8.41 -16.10 -7.68
N GLY A 660 7.55 -15.11 -7.49
CA GLY A 660 7.36 -13.96 -8.37
C GLY A 660 7.36 -12.64 -7.58
N PRO A 661 7.31 -11.47 -8.26
CA PRO A 661 7.33 -10.16 -7.60
C PRO A 661 6.27 -9.98 -6.51
N ASP A 662 5.07 -10.53 -6.73
CA ASP A 662 3.94 -10.44 -5.80
C ASP A 662 3.62 -11.79 -5.11
N SER A 663 4.48 -12.80 -5.27
CA SER A 663 4.23 -14.19 -4.83
C SER A 663 5.48 -14.79 -4.21
N VAL A 664 5.72 -14.50 -2.94
CA VAL A 664 6.90 -14.98 -2.18
C VAL A 664 6.53 -16.10 -1.19
N VAL A 665 5.30 -16.08 -0.67
CA VAL A 665 4.82 -17.05 0.33
C VAL A 665 4.23 -18.27 -0.38
N LEU A 666 4.73 -19.45 -0.04
CA LEU A 666 4.29 -20.72 -0.59
C LEU A 666 3.43 -21.48 0.44
N PRO A 667 2.45 -22.31 0.01
CA PRO A 667 1.74 -23.20 0.91
C PRO A 667 2.68 -24.27 1.48
N TYR A 668 2.49 -24.65 2.74
CA TYR A 668 3.27 -25.71 3.37
C TYR A 668 2.58 -27.10 3.28
N PRO A 669 3.31 -28.19 2.99
CA PRO A 669 4.68 -28.21 2.47
C PRO A 669 4.66 -27.96 0.94
N SER A 670 5.45 -27.00 0.49
CA SER A 670 5.74 -26.83 -0.93
C SER A 670 6.54 -28.03 -1.44
N ALA A 671 6.28 -28.43 -2.69
CA ALA A 671 6.80 -29.67 -3.27
C ALA A 671 6.48 -30.92 -2.41
N SER A 672 5.24 -31.03 -1.91
CA SER A 672 4.76 -32.14 -1.06
C SER A 672 5.04 -33.54 -1.61
N TYR A 673 5.18 -33.69 -2.93
CA TYR A 673 5.55 -34.96 -3.58
C TYR A 673 6.97 -35.44 -3.24
N LEU A 674 7.88 -34.55 -2.86
CA LEU A 674 9.25 -34.89 -2.44
C LEU A 674 9.30 -35.43 -1.01
N GLN A 675 8.37 -34.99 -0.15
CA GLN A 675 8.29 -35.37 1.26
C GLN A 675 6.83 -35.64 1.68
N PRO A 676 6.22 -36.77 1.26
CA PRO A 676 4.81 -37.07 1.51
C PRO A 676 4.44 -37.28 3.00
N SER A 677 5.45 -37.46 3.86
CA SER A 677 5.31 -37.59 5.31
C SER A 677 4.94 -36.27 5.99
N LEU A 678 5.30 -35.13 5.39
CA LEU A 678 5.02 -33.81 5.94
C LEU A 678 3.54 -33.45 5.76
N LYS A 679 2.94 -32.96 6.84
CA LYS A 679 1.58 -32.44 6.85
C LYS A 679 1.57 -31.06 7.51
N PRO A 680 0.71 -30.15 7.03
CA PRO A 680 0.54 -28.87 7.70
C PRO A 680 -0.13 -29.06 9.06
N GLU A 681 0.25 -28.23 10.03
CA GLU A 681 -0.38 -28.17 11.36
C GLU A 681 -1.72 -27.41 11.30
N THR A 682 -1.86 -26.46 10.37
CA THR A 682 -3.07 -25.68 10.11
C THR A 682 -3.36 -25.61 8.60
N GLU A 683 -4.63 -25.54 8.18
CA GLU A 683 -5.00 -25.52 6.75
C GLU A 683 -4.31 -24.40 5.95
N ASP A 684 -4.04 -23.25 6.59
CA ASP A 684 -3.39 -22.07 5.98
C ASP A 684 -1.91 -21.91 6.37
N GLU A 685 -1.21 -22.99 6.75
CA GLU A 685 0.23 -22.92 7.02
C GLU A 685 1.02 -22.59 5.74
N GLY A 686 1.91 -21.59 5.82
CA GLY A 686 2.79 -21.17 4.74
C GLY A 686 4.27 -21.27 5.08
N GLU A 687 5.11 -21.03 4.08
CA GLU A 687 6.56 -20.98 4.21
C GLU A 687 7.20 -20.04 3.18
N ILE A 688 8.40 -19.57 3.50
CA ILE A 688 9.23 -18.72 2.63
C ILE A 688 10.58 -19.41 2.44
N TRP A 689 11.04 -19.44 1.18
CA TRP A 689 12.31 -20.02 0.74
C TRP A 689 13.22 -18.99 0.06
N PHE A 690 12.65 -18.13 -0.80
CA PHE A 690 13.38 -17.11 -1.55
C PHE A 690 12.52 -15.86 -1.70
N ASP A 691 13.15 -14.69 -1.78
CA ASP A 691 12.52 -13.48 -2.31
C ASP A 691 12.69 -13.38 -3.84
N TRP A 692 11.87 -12.54 -4.47
CA TRP A 692 11.99 -12.29 -5.90
C TRP A 692 13.37 -11.75 -6.29
N ALA A 693 13.97 -10.92 -5.44
CA ALA A 693 15.19 -10.24 -5.82
C ALA A 693 16.44 -11.14 -5.75
N PHE A 694 16.48 -12.15 -4.88
CA PHE A 694 17.46 -13.23 -5.01
C PHE A 694 17.23 -14.08 -6.26
N VAL A 695 15.98 -14.43 -6.57
CA VAL A 695 15.65 -15.22 -7.77
C VAL A 695 16.08 -14.50 -9.05
N ASP A 696 15.82 -13.19 -9.15
CA ASP A 696 16.25 -12.34 -10.26
C ASP A 696 17.79 -12.22 -10.32
N PHE A 697 18.44 -11.99 -9.17
CA PHE A 697 19.90 -11.99 -9.05
C PHE A 697 20.51 -13.29 -9.55
N TRP A 698 20.00 -14.44 -9.11
CA TRP A 698 20.51 -15.74 -9.51
C TRP A 698 20.31 -15.99 -11.01
N LYS A 699 19.10 -15.73 -11.54
CA LYS A 699 18.78 -15.92 -12.96
C LYS A 699 19.66 -15.02 -13.86
N SER A 700 19.88 -13.78 -13.44
CA SER A 700 20.71 -12.81 -14.18
C SER A 700 22.19 -13.19 -14.23
N ASN A 701 22.67 -13.93 -13.22
CA ASN A 701 24.10 -14.21 -13.01
C ASN A 701 24.51 -15.68 -13.21
N TYR A 702 23.55 -16.58 -13.45
CA TYR A 702 23.77 -18.00 -13.67
C TYR A 702 24.88 -18.32 -14.68
N TYR A 703 24.85 -17.68 -15.86
CA TYR A 703 25.81 -17.95 -16.94
C TYR A 703 27.20 -17.36 -16.66
N THR A 704 27.31 -16.36 -15.79
CA THR A 704 28.61 -15.83 -15.35
C THR A 704 29.31 -16.90 -14.52
N ILE A 705 28.63 -17.45 -13.52
CA ILE A 705 29.19 -18.50 -12.66
C ILE A 705 29.42 -19.81 -13.42
N GLN A 706 28.51 -20.20 -14.31
CA GLN A 706 28.70 -21.37 -15.17
C GLN A 706 29.99 -21.30 -15.99
N ARG A 707 30.35 -20.12 -16.52
CA ARG A 707 31.59 -19.93 -17.28
C ARG A 707 32.81 -19.82 -16.35
N GLY A 708 32.65 -19.17 -15.21
CA GLY A 708 33.66 -19.08 -14.16
C GLY A 708 34.21 -20.44 -13.78
N LEU A 709 33.34 -21.38 -13.45
CA LEU A 709 33.69 -22.75 -13.07
C LEU A 709 34.50 -23.53 -14.12
N SER A 710 34.36 -23.21 -15.40
CA SER A 710 35.10 -23.84 -16.50
C SER A 710 36.45 -23.17 -16.80
N THR A 711 36.77 -22.06 -16.14
CA THR A 711 37.97 -21.27 -16.44
C THR A 711 39.15 -21.74 -15.61
N GLU A 712 40.34 -21.81 -16.20
CA GLU A 712 41.58 -22.16 -15.48
C GLU A 712 41.97 -21.11 -14.42
N PRO A 713 42.73 -21.48 -13.37
CA PRO A 713 43.06 -20.56 -12.27
C PRO A 713 43.80 -19.29 -12.69
N ASP A 714 44.69 -19.43 -13.68
CA ASP A 714 45.53 -18.34 -14.19
C ASP A 714 44.81 -17.49 -15.26
N GLN A 715 43.59 -17.90 -15.64
CA GLN A 715 42.78 -17.21 -16.63
C GLN A 715 41.63 -16.46 -15.93
N LEU A 716 41.41 -15.22 -16.36
CA LEU A 716 40.20 -14.48 -16.01
C LEU A 716 39.10 -14.90 -16.97
N SER A 717 37.95 -15.26 -16.41
CA SER A 717 36.76 -15.50 -17.21
C SER A 717 36.42 -14.20 -17.92
N SER A 718 36.44 -14.21 -19.25
CA SER A 718 35.96 -13.06 -20.02
C SER A 718 34.47 -12.93 -19.73
N ALA A 719 34.08 -11.86 -19.05
CA ALA A 719 32.68 -11.47 -18.88
C ALA A 719 32.11 -11.09 -20.26
N SER A 720 31.93 -12.04 -21.18
CA SER A 720 31.56 -11.75 -22.58
C SER A 720 30.85 -12.92 -23.25
N GLY A 721 29.52 -12.85 -23.31
CA GLY A 721 28.63 -13.74 -24.07
C GLY A 721 27.42 -14.20 -23.23
N GLN A 722 26.17 -13.84 -23.51
CA GLN A 722 25.50 -13.33 -24.72
C GLN A 722 24.90 -11.92 -24.51
N ASN A 723 24.71 -11.17 -25.60
CA ASN A 723 24.38 -9.74 -25.67
C ASN A 723 25.52 -8.76 -25.32
N ALA A 724 26.69 -8.91 -25.96
CA ALA A 724 27.81 -7.97 -25.79
C ALA A 724 27.42 -6.51 -26.08
N GLU A 725 26.54 -6.24 -27.03
CA GLU A 725 26.05 -4.88 -27.30
C GLU A 725 25.12 -4.35 -26.20
N THR A 726 24.21 -5.18 -25.68
CA THR A 726 23.29 -4.77 -24.60
C THR A 726 24.01 -4.68 -23.26
N VAL A 727 25.02 -5.52 -23.01
CA VAL A 727 25.86 -5.47 -21.82
C VAL A 727 26.90 -4.36 -21.91
N MET A 728 27.48 -4.06 -23.08
CA MET A 728 28.30 -2.85 -23.24
C MET A 728 27.45 -1.58 -23.16
N LEU A 729 26.21 -1.61 -23.64
CA LEU A 729 25.26 -0.52 -23.44
C LEU A 729 24.88 -0.40 -21.96
N VAL A 730 24.60 -1.49 -21.26
CA VAL A 730 24.29 -1.47 -19.82
C VAL A 730 25.52 -1.14 -18.98
N ALA A 731 26.72 -1.58 -19.35
CA ALA A 731 27.97 -1.26 -18.66
C ALA A 731 28.38 0.19 -18.93
N SER A 732 28.24 0.69 -20.16
CA SER A 732 28.42 2.11 -20.46
C SER A 732 27.35 2.98 -19.82
N LEU A 733 26.10 2.53 -19.74
CA LEU A 733 25.05 3.20 -18.97
C LEU A 733 25.33 3.14 -17.47
N ARG A 734 25.86 2.04 -16.93
CA ARG A 734 26.28 1.91 -15.53
C ARG A 734 27.50 2.76 -15.23
N ASP A 735 28.47 2.85 -16.12
CA ASP A 735 29.63 3.74 -16.02
C ASP A 735 29.19 5.20 -16.15
N VAL A 736 28.26 5.51 -17.05
CA VAL A 736 27.64 6.84 -17.16
C VAL A 736 26.88 7.17 -15.88
N ILE A 737 26.10 6.22 -15.33
CA ILE A 737 25.40 6.40 -14.05
C ILE A 737 26.41 6.55 -12.91
N ARG A 738 27.51 5.79 -12.88
CA ARG A 738 28.57 5.95 -11.87
C ARG A 738 29.20 7.33 -11.96
N ASN A 739 29.62 7.73 -13.15
CA ASN A 739 30.23 9.05 -13.38
C ASN A 739 29.23 10.18 -13.11
N GLN A 740 27.96 10.01 -13.47
CA GLN A 740 26.89 10.95 -13.14
C GLN A 740 26.61 10.97 -11.64
N SER A 741 26.72 9.85 -10.94
CA SER A 741 26.56 9.78 -9.49
C SER A 741 27.72 10.46 -8.78
N GLU A 742 28.96 10.26 -9.23
CA GLU A 742 30.14 10.97 -8.75
C GLU A 742 30.05 12.48 -9.01
N GLU A 743 29.56 12.88 -10.19
CA GLU A 743 29.37 14.30 -10.53
C GLU A 743 28.20 14.92 -9.73
N ILE A 744 27.09 14.19 -9.55
CA ILE A 744 25.99 14.59 -8.67
C ILE A 744 26.49 14.71 -7.24
N GLU A 745 27.33 13.81 -6.75
CA GLU A 745 27.90 13.87 -5.39
C GLU A 745 28.85 15.05 -5.24
N ARG A 746 29.67 15.34 -6.26
CA ARG A 746 30.50 16.55 -6.30
C ARG A 746 29.65 17.80 -6.27
N LEU A 747 28.57 17.85 -7.06
CA LEU A 747 27.63 18.97 -7.09
C LEU A 747 26.85 19.08 -5.78
N GLN A 748 26.41 17.98 -5.17
CA GLN A 748 25.73 17.95 -3.89
C GLN A 748 26.66 18.39 -2.74
N ARG A 749 27.93 17.98 -2.73
CA ARG A 749 28.93 18.49 -1.77
C ARG A 749 29.13 19.99 -1.95
N GLN A 750 29.27 20.46 -3.20
CA GLN A 750 29.36 21.90 -3.48
C GLN A 750 28.10 22.66 -3.06
N LEU A 751 26.92 22.06 -3.24
CA LEU A 751 25.63 22.65 -2.88
C LEU A 751 25.43 22.63 -1.36
N LYS A 752 25.89 21.58 -0.67
CA LYS A 752 25.91 21.47 0.79
C LYS A 752 26.86 22.49 1.42
N ASP A 753 28.09 22.58 0.94
CA ASP A 753 29.06 23.60 1.38
C ASP A 753 28.50 25.01 1.16
N ARG A 754 27.91 25.27 -0.01
CA ARG A 754 27.30 26.57 -0.32
C ARG A 754 26.05 26.86 0.51
N SER A 755 25.23 25.84 0.81
CA SER A 755 24.07 25.97 1.69
C SER A 755 24.46 26.21 3.13
N SER A 756 25.51 25.54 3.64
CA SER A 756 26.04 25.79 4.98
C SER A 756 26.62 27.20 5.10
N SER A 757 27.33 27.66 4.07
CA SER A 757 27.79 29.05 4.00
C SER A 757 26.64 30.06 3.95
N GLN A 758 25.53 29.74 3.28
CA GLN A 758 24.33 30.58 3.27
C GLN A 758 23.56 30.54 4.60
N GLU A 759 23.51 29.39 5.27
CA GLU A 759 22.90 29.26 6.60
C GLU A 759 23.71 30.04 7.63
N ASP A 760 25.05 29.97 7.59
CA ASP A 760 25.93 30.76 8.45
C ASP A 760 25.75 32.27 8.19
N GLU A 761 25.65 32.69 6.93
CA GLU A 761 25.34 34.08 6.57
C GLU A 761 23.93 34.50 7.03
N LEU A 762 22.93 33.64 6.90
CA LEU A 762 21.56 33.90 7.37
C LEU A 762 21.49 34.01 8.89
N ILE A 763 22.19 33.14 9.63
CA ILE A 763 22.27 33.20 11.09
C ILE A 763 22.96 34.49 11.53
N ALA A 764 24.05 34.87 10.85
CA ALA A 764 24.75 36.12 11.11
C ALA A 764 23.85 37.35 10.84
N LEU A 765 23.15 37.38 9.71
CA LEU A 765 22.21 38.45 9.37
C LEU A 765 21.04 38.50 10.35
N LYS A 766 20.49 37.35 10.73
CA LYS A 766 19.35 37.27 11.67
C LYS A 766 19.75 37.77 13.05
N LYS A 767 20.93 37.41 13.53
CA LYS A 767 21.52 37.95 14.77
C LYS A 767 21.73 39.47 14.68
N GLN A 768 22.14 39.98 13.52
CA GLN A 768 22.28 41.41 13.29
C GLN A 768 20.92 42.13 13.28
N VAL A 769 19.89 41.54 12.67
CA VAL A 769 18.51 42.04 12.68
C VAL A 769 17.91 42.02 14.08
N ASP A 770 18.14 40.97 14.87
CA ASP A 770 17.70 40.88 16.27
C ASP A 770 18.38 41.94 17.14
N THR A 771 19.68 42.19 16.90
CA THR A 771 20.42 43.24 17.61
C THR A 771 19.89 44.63 17.24
N LEU A 772 19.74 44.92 15.95
CA LEU A 772 19.22 46.21 15.46
C LEU A 772 17.77 46.44 15.87
N SER A 773 16.92 45.42 15.89
CA SER A 773 15.52 45.54 16.34
C SER A 773 15.42 45.79 17.85
N SER A 774 16.28 45.15 18.65
CA SER A 774 16.40 45.46 20.08
C SER A 774 16.89 46.89 20.32
N GLU A 775 17.88 47.37 19.56
CA GLU A 775 18.36 48.75 19.64
C GLU A 775 17.27 49.75 19.22
N LEU A 776 16.50 49.41 18.17
CA LEU A 776 15.38 50.23 17.70
C LEU A 776 14.27 50.33 18.76
N GLN A 777 13.87 49.21 19.38
CA GLN A 777 12.87 49.22 20.47
C GLN A 777 13.31 50.09 21.65
N VAL A 778 14.57 49.96 22.08
CA VAL A 778 15.12 50.79 23.16
C VAL A 778 15.13 52.27 22.77
N SER A 779 15.43 52.59 21.52
CA SER A 779 15.38 53.96 21.01
C SER A 779 13.96 54.52 20.94
N GLU A 780 12.99 53.71 20.50
CA GLU A 780 11.57 54.09 20.45
C GLU A 780 10.97 54.30 21.84
N GLU A 781 11.32 53.46 22.81
CA GLU A 781 10.86 53.59 24.19
C GLU A 781 11.42 54.86 24.85
N ARG A 782 12.72 55.13 24.66
CA ARG A 782 13.33 56.40 25.09
C ARG A 782 12.67 57.61 24.44
N ARG A 783 12.35 57.53 23.15
CA ARG A 783 11.65 58.60 22.43
C ARG A 783 10.26 58.83 23.04
N ARG A 784 9.50 57.76 23.31
CA ARG A 784 8.17 57.83 23.92
C ARG A 784 8.19 58.40 25.34
N ASP A 785 9.19 58.02 26.13
CA ASP A 785 9.33 58.56 27.49
C ASP A 785 9.70 60.04 27.46
N THR A 786 10.55 60.45 26.52
CA THR A 786 10.85 61.88 26.29
C THR A 786 9.61 62.64 25.84
N GLU A 787 8.77 62.07 24.97
CA GLU A 787 7.49 62.67 24.54
C GLU A 787 6.52 62.82 25.73
N LYS A 788 6.42 61.82 26.60
CA LYS A 788 5.62 61.92 27.84
C LYS A 788 6.14 62.98 28.80
N GLU A 789 7.45 63.06 28.99
CA GLU A 789 8.05 64.12 29.82
C GLU A 789 7.75 65.51 29.23
N GLN A 790 7.76 65.65 27.90
CA GLN A 790 7.37 66.89 27.23
C GLN A 790 5.88 67.20 27.40
N GLU A 791 4.99 66.22 27.29
CA GLU A 791 3.55 66.38 27.55
C GLU A 791 3.28 66.77 29.01
N ASP A 792 3.93 66.11 29.97
CA ASP A 792 3.81 66.42 31.40
C ASP A 792 4.32 67.84 31.70
N LEU A 793 5.42 68.26 31.08
CA LEU A 793 5.94 69.62 31.19
C LEU A 793 4.98 70.64 30.60
N LEU A 794 4.30 70.34 29.48
CA LEU A 794 3.27 71.20 28.90
C LEU A 794 2.06 71.34 29.81
N VAL A 795 1.60 70.25 30.44
CA VAL A 795 0.52 70.28 31.43
C VAL A 795 0.94 71.10 32.65
N LEU A 796 2.16 70.93 33.14
CA LEU A 796 2.67 71.71 34.27
C LEU A 796 2.80 73.20 33.91
N LEU A 797 3.22 73.50 32.68
CA LEU A 797 3.26 74.86 32.16
C LEU A 797 1.86 75.46 32.13
N ASP A 798 0.84 74.73 31.66
CA ASP A 798 -0.56 75.18 31.65
C ASP A 798 -1.14 75.37 33.06
N GLU A 799 -0.81 74.48 34.00
CA GLU A 799 -1.20 74.65 35.40
C GLU A 799 -0.54 75.88 36.04
N VAL A 800 0.74 76.12 35.75
CA VAL A 800 1.49 77.28 36.24
C VAL A 800 0.97 78.56 35.60
N THR A 801 0.71 78.61 34.30
CA THR A 801 0.13 79.77 33.63
C THR A 801 -1.28 80.04 34.15
N SER A 802 -2.11 79.01 34.33
CA SER A 802 -3.45 79.13 34.92
C SER A 802 -3.42 79.60 36.38
N LYS A 803 -2.48 79.11 37.19
CA LYS A 803 -2.26 79.59 38.56
C LYS A 803 -1.76 81.03 38.56
N ARG A 804 -0.83 81.39 37.68
CA ARG A 804 -0.35 82.77 37.50
C ARG A 804 -1.49 83.69 37.10
N LYS A 805 -2.39 83.26 36.20
CA LYS A 805 -3.60 84.00 35.81
C LYS A 805 -4.55 84.22 37.00
N ARG A 806 -4.79 83.18 37.81
CA ARG A 806 -5.60 83.26 39.05
C ARG A 806 -4.98 84.17 40.11
N ASP A 807 -3.67 84.08 40.32
CA ASP A 807 -2.96 84.91 41.29
C ASP A 807 -2.89 86.37 40.84
N LYS A 808 -2.65 86.64 39.54
CA LYS A 808 -2.79 87.98 38.95
C LYS A 808 -4.20 88.54 39.13
N ALA A 809 -5.25 87.72 38.96
CA ALA A 809 -6.64 88.15 39.18
C ALA A 809 -6.93 88.49 40.66
N ARG A 810 -6.44 87.67 41.60
CA ARG A 810 -6.56 87.94 43.06
C ARG A 810 -5.80 89.19 43.49
N LEU A 811 -4.62 89.43 42.92
CA LEU A 811 -3.82 90.62 43.19
C LEU A 811 -4.51 91.89 42.64
N ARG A 812 -5.17 91.80 41.47
CA ARG A 812 -6.02 92.88 40.91
C ARG A 812 -7.23 93.16 41.82
N GLU A 813 -7.91 92.14 42.35
CA GLU A 813 -9.01 92.33 43.33
C GLU A 813 -8.54 92.94 44.67
N ALA A 814 -7.29 92.68 45.08
CA ALA A 814 -6.69 93.22 46.29
C ALA A 814 -6.11 94.65 46.13
N GLY A 815 -6.24 95.27 44.94
CA GLY A 815 -5.75 96.63 44.67
C GLY A 815 -4.24 96.77 44.57
N GLN A 816 -3.50 95.68 44.31
CA GLN A 816 -2.05 95.69 44.11
C GLN A 816 -1.70 95.81 42.62
N GLU A 817 -0.67 96.59 42.26
CA GLU A 817 -0.15 96.67 40.89
C GLU A 817 0.41 95.32 40.45
N VAL A 818 -0.05 94.83 39.30
CA VAL A 818 0.40 93.56 38.71
C VAL A 818 1.09 93.87 37.38
N SER A 819 2.32 93.41 37.18
CA SER A 819 3.05 93.67 35.94
C SER A 819 2.38 92.97 34.74
N GLU A 820 1.98 93.80 33.78
CA GLU A 820 1.67 93.40 32.42
C GLU A 820 2.99 93.44 31.66
N ASP A 821 3.70 92.31 31.66
CA ASP A 821 4.77 92.10 30.69
C ASP A 821 4.64 90.67 30.19
N GLU A 822 4.53 90.59 28.85
CA GLU A 822 4.45 89.42 27.95
C GLU A 822 3.08 88.70 27.98
N GLY A 823 2.14 88.91 27.05
CA GLY A 823 2.25 89.08 25.57
C GLY A 823 2.32 87.67 24.96
N ASP A 824 1.24 87.06 24.47
CA ASP A 824 0.61 87.34 23.16
C ASP A 824 1.64 87.89 22.15
N ASP A 825 2.44 86.99 21.59
CA ASP A 825 2.97 87.12 20.23
C ASP A 825 2.32 86.02 19.39
N ASP A 826 1.41 86.48 18.54
CA ASP A 826 0.80 85.80 17.40
C ASP A 826 1.85 85.50 16.29
N ASP A 827 1.41 84.68 15.33
CA ASP A 827 1.75 84.68 13.90
C ASP A 827 3.02 83.99 13.34
N ASP A 828 2.73 82.99 12.50
CA ASP A 828 3.24 82.74 11.14
C ASP A 828 4.75 82.52 10.87
N ASP A 829 5.09 81.31 10.40
CA ASP A 829 5.85 81.19 9.13
C ASP A 829 5.54 79.88 8.38
N ASP A 830 4.85 80.03 7.25
CA ASP A 830 4.80 79.10 6.12
C ASP A 830 6.21 78.91 5.53
N GLY A 831 6.66 77.69 5.19
CA GLY A 831 7.94 77.61 4.48
C GLY A 831 8.59 76.27 4.15
N ASN A 832 7.94 75.49 3.28
CA ASN A 832 8.57 74.95 2.07
C ASN A 832 9.52 73.71 2.12
N SER A 833 9.19 72.76 1.23
CA SER A 833 10.07 71.94 0.37
C SER A 833 10.69 70.62 0.85
N GLU A 834 10.37 69.59 0.05
CA GLU A 834 10.97 68.28 -0.22
C GLU A 834 10.70 67.10 0.73
#